data_AF-A0A1F3M0T7-F1
#
_entry.id   AF-A0A1F3M0T7-F1
#
_cell.length_a   1.000
_cell.length_b   1.000
_cell.length_c   1.000
_cell.angle_alpha   90.00
_cell.angle_beta   90.00
_cell.angle_gamma   90.00
#
_symmetry.space_group_name_H-M   'P 1'
#
loop_
_entity.id
_entity.type
_entity.pdbx_description
1 polymer ?
#
loop_
_entity_poly.entity_id
_entity_poly.type
_entity_poly.pdbx_seq_one_letter_code
_entity_poly.pdbx_strand_id
1 'polypeptide(L)'
;MKKTFFIQLITSVALICLIIPRVGQSTCNRISPEAWDSMPEQEQTGFSPFDEDLFDIAPFARCCTWDPSKTSYHPNRVGELNVEDIFHGRDLPANPDGSYIVPVAGNGEKCIGLQWYEYRNLASLSIEFSNNSYIPDAALSRVECWLGESEWQGFWMKLPDEITVSGKQWTIPVRVDVKKTEDQFAKITKHDMMSYFVNPLKVRWIFPSSLQPVQLRSIEAFTKSEYDVVKLSLQSESGKGKGVITLYNGQIIGASSLKNSLKQEWKQAKPLMLDVRYCTSDAMPPSDRTILNIELPSGKFGVAVKDILKNGGVYVPDHGFYVSLADKPLSLKDYQMTKIAGEKTVLERVRQMPDQSFERAMENAHRAVQNQGPLMLSLACDNVKYVVERHGKTWFSDKVGGREERENGTFHFVPEFGATKDCLFSRHLYGDWMPVPVHTFRENNVVYEQMTFVAPSSKERADVNDWLNTAPLFVSKFTIENTSSGETPAKMQVSFKLSEAEPASLKQTANGMMVTGNGKILAFANTSSVRSLKIGNENGCIVVQGNMPAHSKETFVVYIPGWEITVAELPLFRNPDDLLADTEAYWTKILSSSMKVELPGKLLGDLITASQVHCMIAARNEKEGSLVSPWISSDRYGPLESEAQAVINGMSLLGHEEFARRSLDFFINRYNADGLLTTGYTLWGIGWHFWTLGSYYQVYRNSGWLQSVAPKLEKASNWIINQLEKTKRLDSSGKMVPEYGLFPPGVFADWNRFAYMMRPQGEFYAGLNAVAKSLNDINYPGGDRFIEKAEEFKENLFRAYHWSQACSPVVKLSNGTWVPYSPAIIGSFGTVADMYPGEDWHRAWGKDVSAGPHHLVPLGLLNQNDSREIDWIANDLEDNWFLRAGLGEYSLEEVRENWFDLGGFYKVQPYYARITELYACNDDVKPFIRSYFNAVSTLISKENLTFWEHFHNTGGWNKTHETGWFLAQTRTMLVMERGNNELWLAPFVTSHWMKDGMVVGVKQAPTAFGEVDYKITSHVKDGYIEAEVTPPVRKKPDTIVIRLRHPDEKKIKSITVNGKDYRDFDAEKDIVCLKGFDGKKITVRATFD
;
A
#
# COMPACT_ATOMS: atom_id res chain seq x y z
N MET A 1 12.24 -33.38 -25.55
CA MET A 1 12.98 -33.13 -24.29
C MET A 1 12.14 -32.34 -23.26
N LYS A 2 10.88 -32.71 -22.99
CA LYS A 2 9.98 -32.02 -22.01
C LYS A 2 9.51 -32.91 -20.85
N LYS A 3 10.00 -34.16 -20.74
CA LYS A 3 9.55 -35.12 -19.69
C LYS A 3 10.61 -35.45 -18.62
N THR A 4 11.90 -35.20 -18.87
CA THR A 4 12.96 -35.53 -17.90
C THR A 4 13.18 -34.44 -16.85
N PHE A 5 12.68 -33.22 -17.09
CA PHE A 5 12.82 -32.06 -16.18
C PHE A 5 11.88 -32.11 -14.96
N PHE A 6 10.78 -32.87 -15.04
CA PHE A 6 9.78 -32.96 -13.98
C PHE A 6 10.18 -33.91 -12.84
N ILE A 7 11.12 -34.83 -13.08
CA ILE A 7 11.53 -35.85 -12.11
C ILE A 7 12.65 -35.35 -11.19
N GLN A 8 13.48 -34.38 -11.60
CA GLN A 8 14.56 -33.82 -10.75
C GLN A 8 14.09 -32.72 -9.78
N LEU A 9 12.94 -32.10 -10.03
CA LEU A 9 12.36 -31.09 -9.13
C LEU A 9 11.77 -31.72 -7.85
N ILE A 10 11.27 -32.95 -7.95
CA ILE A 10 10.65 -33.66 -6.81
C ILE A 10 11.71 -34.21 -5.85
N THR A 11 12.90 -34.59 -6.34
CA THR A 11 13.96 -35.17 -5.49
C THR A 11 14.74 -34.14 -4.67
N SER A 12 14.76 -32.87 -5.09
CA SER A 12 15.52 -31.81 -4.40
C SER A 12 14.76 -31.19 -3.22
N VAL A 13 13.42 -31.25 -3.24
CA VAL A 13 12.56 -30.81 -2.13
C VAL A 13 12.55 -31.85 -0.99
N ALA A 14 12.80 -33.13 -1.28
CA ALA A 14 12.82 -34.20 -0.27
C ALA A 14 14.11 -34.26 0.56
N LEU A 15 15.23 -33.70 0.09
CA LEU A 15 16.54 -33.84 0.76
C LEU A 15 16.88 -32.71 1.75
N ILE A 16 16.17 -31.58 1.70
CA ILE A 16 16.39 -30.42 2.60
C ILE A 16 15.73 -30.62 3.98
N CYS A 17 14.84 -31.61 4.14
CA CYS A 17 14.18 -31.91 5.41
C CYS A 17 15.00 -32.77 6.41
N LEU A 18 16.26 -33.15 6.11
CA LEU A 18 16.96 -34.17 6.91
C LEU A 18 18.19 -33.73 7.73
N ILE A 19 18.66 -32.47 7.70
CA ILE A 19 19.87 -32.12 8.48
C ILE A 19 19.84 -30.67 9.02
N ILE A 20 19.07 -30.38 10.08
CA ILE A 20 19.39 -29.39 11.13
C ILE A 20 18.73 -29.86 12.47
N PRO A 21 19.41 -29.77 13.64
CA PRO A 21 18.93 -30.34 14.90
C PRO A 21 17.86 -29.49 15.57
N ARG A 22 16.86 -30.16 16.16
CA ARG A 22 15.82 -29.59 17.03
C ARG A 22 16.42 -28.97 18.29
N VAL A 23 16.19 -27.69 18.53
CA VAL A 23 16.23 -27.09 19.88
C VAL A 23 15.09 -26.07 20.03
N GLY A 24 14.14 -26.39 20.92
CA GLY A 24 13.37 -25.42 21.71
C GLY A 24 12.17 -24.70 21.09
N GLN A 25 11.10 -25.40 20.72
CA GLN A 25 9.76 -24.79 20.66
C GLN A 25 9.18 -24.71 22.08
N SER A 26 9.07 -23.51 22.66
CA SER A 26 8.19 -23.24 23.80
C SER A 26 6.84 -22.70 23.29
N THR A 27 5.86 -23.60 23.26
CA THR A 27 4.41 -23.41 23.44
C THR A 27 3.85 -21.99 23.21
N CYS A 28 3.49 -21.71 21.96
CA CYS A 28 2.34 -20.87 21.64
C CYS A 28 1.22 -21.84 21.24
N ASN A 29 0.07 -21.77 21.91
CA ASN A 29 -1.04 -22.73 21.78
C ASN A 29 -1.54 -22.81 20.34
N ARG A 30 -1.01 -23.79 19.61
CA ARG A 30 -1.66 -24.40 18.46
C ARG A 30 -2.86 -25.20 18.98
N ILE A 31 -4.06 -24.85 18.53
CA ILE A 31 -5.07 -25.88 18.35
C ILE A 31 -4.58 -26.71 17.16
N SER A 32 -4.19 -27.96 17.41
CA SER A 32 -3.66 -28.88 16.40
C SER A 32 -4.78 -29.42 15.49
N PRO A 33 -4.46 -29.89 14.26
CA PRO A 33 -5.43 -30.49 13.34
C PRO A 33 -5.87 -31.94 13.68
N GLU A 34 -5.78 -32.37 14.93
CA GLU A 34 -6.09 -33.76 15.34
C GLU A 34 -7.37 -33.88 16.20
N ALA A 35 -8.24 -32.87 16.17
CA ALA A 35 -9.57 -32.91 16.77
C ALA A 35 -10.70 -33.18 15.75
N TRP A 36 -10.40 -33.83 14.63
CA TRP A 36 -11.40 -34.18 13.60
C TRP A 36 -11.87 -35.66 13.64
N ASP A 37 -11.28 -36.51 14.49
CA ASP A 37 -11.59 -37.97 14.54
C ASP A 37 -12.22 -38.46 15.86
N SER A 38 -12.94 -37.59 16.58
CA SER A 38 -13.84 -38.06 17.66
C SER A 38 -15.05 -37.14 17.85
N MET A 39 -15.79 -36.91 16.76
CA MET A 39 -17.21 -36.63 16.90
C MET A 39 -17.93 -37.98 17.08
N PRO A 40 -18.84 -38.13 18.06
CA PRO A 40 -19.62 -39.37 18.17
C PRO A 40 -20.34 -39.60 16.85
N GLU A 41 -20.35 -40.85 16.37
CA GLU A 41 -21.26 -41.30 15.31
C GLU A 41 -22.67 -40.87 15.70
N GLN A 42 -23.13 -39.73 15.17
CA GLN A 42 -24.54 -39.40 15.19
C GLN A 42 -25.17 -40.39 14.22
N GLU A 43 -25.86 -41.36 14.81
CA GLU A 43 -26.82 -42.21 14.14
C GLU A 43 -27.60 -41.38 13.11
N GLN A 44 -27.75 -41.95 11.92
CA GLN A 44 -28.70 -41.51 10.91
C GLN A 44 -30.12 -41.54 11.51
N THR A 45 -30.48 -40.50 12.25
CA THR A 45 -31.85 -40.22 12.62
C THR A 45 -32.48 -39.44 11.49
N GLY A 46 -33.59 -39.97 10.98
CA GLY A 46 -34.22 -39.59 9.72
C GLY A 46 -34.38 -38.09 9.49
N PHE A 47 -34.35 -37.72 8.21
CA PHE A 47 -34.84 -36.45 7.68
C PHE A 47 -36.18 -36.10 8.35
N SER A 48 -36.16 -35.09 9.22
CA SER A 48 -37.36 -34.40 9.67
C SER A 48 -37.85 -33.50 8.54
N PRO A 49 -39.15 -33.52 8.17
CA PRO A 49 -39.71 -32.60 7.20
C PRO A 49 -39.92 -31.23 7.88
N PHE A 50 -39.23 -30.21 7.35
CA PHE A 50 -39.51 -28.76 7.48
C PHE A 50 -40.04 -28.28 8.84
N ASP A 51 -39.16 -27.72 9.68
CA ASP A 51 -39.57 -26.88 10.82
C ASP A 51 -38.67 -25.65 10.97
N GLU A 52 -39.30 -24.54 11.40
CA GLU A 52 -38.84 -23.14 11.57
C GLU A 52 -38.76 -22.25 10.31
N ASP A 53 -39.53 -21.15 10.31
CA ASP A 53 -39.68 -20.15 9.24
C ASP A 53 -38.32 -19.60 8.77
N LEU A 54 -37.72 -20.18 7.71
CA LEU A 54 -36.53 -19.63 7.07
C LEU A 54 -36.77 -18.19 6.64
N PHE A 55 -35.73 -17.35 6.71
CA PHE A 55 -35.84 -15.94 6.34
C PHE A 55 -35.60 -15.73 4.85
N ASP A 56 -36.52 -15.02 4.20
CA ASP A 56 -36.42 -14.66 2.78
C ASP A 56 -35.51 -13.44 2.58
N ILE A 57 -34.42 -13.63 1.84
CA ILE A 57 -33.44 -12.61 1.48
C ILE A 57 -33.55 -12.14 0.02
N ALA A 58 -34.54 -12.61 -0.74
CA ALA A 58 -34.83 -12.10 -2.08
C ALA A 58 -35.13 -10.58 -2.12
N PRO A 59 -35.81 -9.98 -1.13
CA PRO A 59 -36.08 -8.53 -1.12
C PRO A 59 -34.83 -7.65 -1.09
N PHE A 60 -33.67 -8.20 -0.72
CA PHE A 60 -32.38 -7.50 -0.67
C PHE A 60 -31.52 -7.76 -1.92
N ALA A 61 -32.06 -8.47 -2.92
CA ALA A 61 -31.42 -8.72 -4.20
C ALA A 61 -31.97 -7.80 -5.30
N ARG A 62 -31.18 -7.59 -6.36
CA ARG A 62 -31.68 -7.12 -7.64
C ARG A 62 -32.25 -8.30 -8.42
N CYS A 63 -33.42 -8.13 -9.03
CA CYS A 63 -33.95 -9.08 -10.00
C CYS A 63 -33.33 -8.80 -11.37
N CYS A 64 -32.69 -9.78 -11.99
CA CYS A 64 -31.92 -9.60 -13.22
C CYS A 64 -32.16 -10.73 -14.24
N THR A 65 -31.75 -10.52 -15.48
CA THR A 65 -31.61 -11.55 -16.53
C THR A 65 -30.18 -11.60 -17.04
N TRP A 66 -29.73 -12.80 -17.45
CA TRP A 66 -28.43 -13.03 -18.09
C TRP A 66 -28.61 -13.84 -19.37
N ASP A 67 -27.57 -13.88 -20.21
CA ASP A 67 -27.47 -14.82 -21.32
C ASP A 67 -27.23 -16.24 -20.78
N PRO A 68 -28.17 -17.19 -20.97
CA PRO A 68 -28.02 -18.58 -20.52
C PRO A 68 -26.85 -19.33 -21.14
N SER A 69 -26.38 -18.90 -22.33
CA SER A 69 -25.27 -19.53 -23.04
C SER A 69 -23.91 -19.20 -22.42
N LYS A 70 -23.82 -18.10 -21.66
CA LYS A 70 -22.60 -17.71 -20.93
C LYS A 70 -22.53 -18.49 -19.62
N THR A 71 -21.53 -19.37 -19.49
CA THR A 71 -21.34 -20.26 -18.33
C THR A 71 -20.19 -19.86 -17.43
N SER A 72 -19.26 -19.03 -17.88
CA SER A 72 -18.15 -18.51 -17.07
C SER A 72 -17.71 -17.13 -17.56
N TYR A 73 -17.00 -16.39 -16.72
CA TYR A 73 -16.42 -15.10 -17.06
C TYR A 73 -15.15 -14.86 -16.24
N HIS A 74 -14.06 -14.53 -16.94
CA HIS A 74 -12.72 -14.34 -16.38
C HIS A 74 -11.98 -13.23 -17.14
N PRO A 75 -12.27 -11.96 -16.84
CA PRO A 75 -11.62 -10.84 -17.50
C PRO A 75 -10.11 -10.84 -17.23
N ASN A 76 -9.35 -10.31 -18.19
CA ASN A 76 -7.93 -10.08 -18.01
C ASN A 76 -7.71 -8.84 -17.14
N ARG A 77 -6.86 -8.95 -16.11
CA ARG A 77 -6.47 -7.86 -15.20
C ARG A 77 -5.83 -6.62 -15.86
N VAL A 78 -5.32 -6.74 -17.10
CA VAL A 78 -4.75 -5.62 -17.88
C VAL A 78 -5.53 -5.28 -19.14
N GLY A 79 -6.70 -5.90 -19.34
CA GLY A 79 -7.57 -5.63 -20.48
C GLY A 79 -8.68 -4.66 -20.12
N GLU A 80 -9.06 -3.80 -21.06
CA GLU A 80 -10.28 -2.99 -20.91
C GLU A 80 -11.53 -3.89 -20.86
N LEU A 81 -12.50 -3.50 -20.05
CA LEU A 81 -13.84 -4.09 -20.06
C LEU A 81 -14.74 -3.28 -20.99
N ASN A 82 -15.53 -3.95 -21.82
CA ASN A 82 -16.62 -3.32 -22.58
C ASN A 82 -17.87 -3.18 -21.69
N VAL A 83 -18.91 -2.49 -22.17
CA VAL A 83 -20.15 -2.30 -21.39
C VAL A 83 -20.80 -3.64 -21.04
N GLU A 84 -20.78 -4.60 -21.97
CA GLU A 84 -21.32 -5.96 -21.78
C GLU A 84 -20.49 -6.82 -20.81
N ASP A 85 -19.22 -6.47 -20.63
CA ASP A 85 -18.30 -7.10 -19.67
C ASP A 85 -18.54 -6.57 -18.25
N ILE A 86 -18.77 -5.26 -18.13
CA ILE A 86 -19.08 -4.59 -16.86
C ILE A 86 -20.48 -5.01 -16.39
N PHE A 87 -21.43 -5.12 -17.33
CA PHE A 87 -22.84 -5.37 -17.08
C PHE A 87 -23.36 -6.59 -17.86
N HIS A 88 -22.82 -7.76 -17.54
CA HIS A 88 -23.27 -9.05 -18.10
C HIS A 88 -24.67 -9.48 -17.66
N GLY A 89 -25.25 -8.83 -16.64
CA GLY A 89 -26.64 -8.95 -16.21
C GLY A 89 -27.43 -7.65 -16.44
N ARG A 90 -28.72 -7.77 -16.77
CA ARG A 90 -29.64 -6.64 -16.92
C ARG A 90 -30.71 -6.67 -15.84
N ASP A 91 -30.93 -5.55 -15.18
CA ASP A 91 -32.00 -5.40 -14.19
C ASP A 91 -33.38 -5.55 -14.84
N LEU A 92 -34.27 -6.25 -14.15
CA LEU A 92 -35.64 -6.49 -14.57
C LEU A 92 -36.60 -5.72 -13.65
N PRO A 93 -37.36 -4.74 -14.19
CA PRO A 93 -38.42 -4.11 -13.41
C PRO A 93 -39.54 -5.10 -13.11
N ALA A 94 -40.10 -5.00 -11.90
CA ALA A 94 -41.40 -5.59 -11.61
C ALA A 94 -42.51 -4.82 -12.34
N ASN A 95 -43.57 -5.52 -12.74
CA ASN A 95 -44.82 -4.93 -13.17
C ASN A 95 -45.48 -4.16 -12.00
N PRO A 96 -46.47 -3.29 -12.28
CA PRO A 96 -47.21 -2.57 -11.23
C PRO A 96 -47.87 -3.48 -10.17
N ASP A 97 -48.18 -4.73 -10.53
CA ASP A 97 -48.75 -5.74 -9.64
C ASP A 97 -47.69 -6.56 -8.86
N GLY A 98 -46.40 -6.24 -9.05
CA GLY A 98 -45.27 -6.94 -8.43
C GLY A 98 -44.74 -8.16 -9.19
N SER A 99 -45.42 -8.58 -10.27
CA SER A 99 -45.01 -9.74 -11.08
C SER A 99 -43.83 -9.42 -12.01
N TYR A 100 -43.11 -10.44 -12.46
CA TYR A 100 -42.02 -10.31 -13.42
C TYR A 100 -42.32 -11.08 -14.71
N ILE A 101 -42.10 -10.43 -15.86
CA ILE A 101 -42.12 -11.12 -17.16
C ILE A 101 -40.71 -11.62 -17.44
N VAL A 102 -40.56 -12.93 -17.65
CA VAL A 102 -39.25 -13.54 -17.90
C VAL A 102 -38.83 -13.29 -19.36
N PRO A 103 -37.70 -12.59 -19.59
CA PRO A 103 -37.22 -12.31 -20.94
C PRO A 103 -36.79 -13.57 -21.69
N VAL A 104 -36.89 -13.51 -23.03
CA VAL A 104 -36.34 -14.51 -23.94
C VAL A 104 -34.91 -14.11 -24.32
N ALA A 105 -33.97 -15.03 -24.16
CA ALA A 105 -32.58 -14.90 -24.55
C ALA A 105 -32.38 -15.19 -26.06
N GLY A 106 -31.20 -14.86 -26.59
CA GLY A 106 -30.91 -15.01 -28.03
C GLY A 106 -30.97 -16.46 -28.54
N ASN A 107 -30.77 -17.45 -27.66
CA ASN A 107 -30.88 -18.88 -27.97
C ASN A 107 -32.32 -19.43 -27.82
N GLY A 108 -33.30 -18.58 -27.52
CA GLY A 108 -34.70 -18.93 -27.31
C GLY A 108 -35.05 -19.35 -25.88
N GLU A 109 -34.07 -19.67 -25.03
CA GLU A 109 -34.31 -19.95 -23.60
C GLU A 109 -34.80 -18.69 -22.88
N LYS A 110 -35.39 -18.84 -21.69
CA LYS A 110 -35.85 -17.71 -20.86
C LYS A 110 -35.10 -17.69 -19.55
N CYS A 111 -34.71 -16.51 -19.07
CA CYS A 111 -33.81 -16.36 -17.94
C CYS A 111 -34.27 -15.27 -16.98
N ILE A 112 -34.27 -15.57 -15.69
CA ILE A 112 -34.50 -14.62 -14.61
C ILE A 112 -33.75 -15.07 -13.37
N GLY A 113 -33.36 -14.15 -12.49
CA GLY A 113 -32.78 -14.51 -11.22
C GLY A 113 -32.48 -13.34 -10.31
N LEU A 114 -31.70 -13.61 -9.27
CA LEU A 114 -31.40 -12.68 -8.18
C LEU A 114 -29.90 -12.44 -8.09
N GLN A 115 -29.49 -11.20 -7.84
CA GLN A 115 -28.10 -10.80 -7.59
C GLN A 115 -28.01 -9.91 -6.35
N TRP A 116 -27.13 -10.29 -5.42
CA TRP A 116 -26.81 -9.54 -4.21
C TRP A 116 -25.44 -8.86 -4.35
N TYR A 117 -25.20 -7.87 -3.49
CA TYR A 117 -23.88 -7.25 -3.34
C TYR A 117 -22.88 -8.14 -2.58
N GLU A 118 -23.38 -9.07 -1.77
CA GLU A 118 -22.60 -9.88 -0.83
C GLU A 118 -22.94 -11.37 -0.99
N TYR A 119 -21.99 -12.25 -0.66
CA TYR A 119 -22.14 -13.70 -0.79
C TYR A 119 -23.27 -14.23 0.10
N ARG A 120 -24.13 -15.13 -0.39
CA ARG A 120 -25.31 -15.61 0.35
C ARG A 120 -25.21 -17.06 0.80
N ASN A 121 -25.58 -17.32 2.05
CA ASN A 121 -25.67 -18.67 2.61
C ASN A 121 -27.06 -19.29 2.35
N LEU A 122 -27.35 -19.61 1.09
CA LEU A 122 -28.69 -20.05 0.67
C LEU A 122 -29.04 -21.46 1.16
N ALA A 123 -30.27 -21.62 1.65
CA ALA A 123 -30.92 -22.89 2.00
C ALA A 123 -31.74 -23.43 0.83
N SER A 124 -32.64 -22.60 0.31
CA SER A 124 -33.55 -22.96 -0.77
C SER A 124 -33.97 -21.73 -1.58
N LEU A 125 -34.48 -21.98 -2.77
CA LEU A 125 -34.99 -20.99 -3.70
C LEU A 125 -36.44 -21.34 -4.04
N SER A 126 -37.32 -20.36 -4.18
CA SER A 126 -38.70 -20.58 -4.62
C SER A 126 -39.15 -19.58 -5.67
N ILE A 127 -40.01 -20.03 -6.60
CA ILE A 127 -40.73 -19.17 -7.54
C ILE A 127 -42.19 -19.59 -7.60
N GLU A 128 -43.09 -18.62 -7.73
CA GLU A 128 -44.52 -18.86 -8.00
C GLU A 128 -44.89 -18.29 -9.37
N PHE A 129 -45.52 -19.09 -10.23
CA PHE A 129 -46.01 -18.62 -11.53
C PHE A 129 -47.34 -17.85 -11.40
N SER A 130 -47.48 -16.78 -12.18
CA SER A 130 -48.72 -16.00 -12.25
C SER A 130 -49.88 -16.82 -12.81
N ASN A 131 -51.11 -16.40 -12.50
CA ASN A 131 -52.28 -17.26 -12.75
C ASN A 131 -52.47 -17.69 -14.20
N ASN A 132 -52.13 -16.80 -15.15
CA ASN A 132 -52.26 -17.00 -16.59
C ASN A 132 -50.91 -17.26 -17.29
N SER A 133 -49.84 -17.54 -16.52
CA SER A 133 -48.52 -17.83 -17.07
C SER A 133 -48.47 -19.22 -17.69
N TYR A 134 -47.70 -19.37 -18.77
CA TYR A 134 -47.19 -20.69 -19.15
C TYR A 134 -46.26 -21.20 -18.05
N ILE A 135 -46.43 -22.46 -17.65
CA ILE A 135 -45.57 -23.14 -16.67
C ILE A 135 -44.64 -24.05 -17.49
N PRO A 136 -43.33 -23.75 -17.55
CA PRO A 136 -42.38 -24.56 -18.28
C PRO A 136 -42.26 -25.98 -17.71
N ASP A 137 -41.73 -26.92 -18.49
CA ASP A 137 -41.41 -28.26 -17.96
C ASP A 137 -40.24 -28.15 -16.98
N ALA A 138 -40.46 -28.57 -15.73
CA ALA A 138 -39.44 -28.57 -14.68
C ALA A 138 -38.25 -29.48 -15.04
N ALA A 139 -38.48 -30.60 -15.73
CA ALA A 139 -37.42 -31.53 -16.14
C ALA A 139 -36.51 -30.95 -17.25
N LEU A 140 -37.00 -29.97 -18.00
CA LEU A 140 -36.24 -29.26 -19.04
C LEU A 140 -35.72 -27.89 -18.56
N SER A 141 -36.07 -27.50 -17.34
CA SER A 141 -35.62 -26.26 -16.71
C SER A 141 -34.40 -26.54 -15.83
N ARG A 142 -33.60 -25.52 -15.56
CA ARG A 142 -32.46 -25.64 -14.64
C ARG A 142 -32.31 -24.39 -13.78
N VAL A 143 -31.75 -24.59 -12.60
CA VAL A 143 -31.34 -23.49 -11.70
C VAL A 143 -29.83 -23.53 -11.57
N GLU A 144 -29.21 -22.37 -11.68
CA GLU A 144 -27.77 -22.21 -11.61
C GLU A 144 -27.41 -21.15 -10.56
N CYS A 145 -26.26 -21.32 -9.92
CA CYS A 145 -25.68 -20.35 -9.00
C CYS A 145 -24.29 -19.92 -9.48
N TRP A 146 -23.91 -18.68 -9.22
CA TRP A 146 -22.60 -18.16 -9.59
C TRP A 146 -21.60 -18.30 -8.45
N LEU A 147 -20.51 -19.00 -8.72
CA LEU A 147 -19.42 -19.21 -7.78
C LEU A 147 -18.15 -18.57 -8.33
N GLY A 148 -17.45 -17.79 -7.50
CA GLY A 148 -16.23 -17.11 -7.94
C GLY A 148 -15.71 -16.01 -7.01
N GLU A 149 -14.56 -15.45 -7.39
CA GLU A 149 -13.88 -14.36 -6.67
C GLU A 149 -14.68 -13.05 -6.70
N SER A 150 -15.54 -12.82 -7.70
CA SER A 150 -16.37 -11.61 -7.74
C SER A 150 -17.59 -11.80 -8.65
N GLU A 151 -18.43 -10.78 -8.79
CA GLU A 151 -19.51 -10.83 -9.79
C GLU A 151 -18.99 -10.89 -11.23
N TRP A 152 -17.75 -10.45 -11.46
CA TRP A 152 -17.04 -10.46 -12.75
C TRP A 152 -16.06 -11.63 -12.91
N GLN A 153 -15.86 -12.48 -11.90
CA GLN A 153 -14.91 -13.58 -11.99
C GLN A 153 -15.51 -14.84 -11.37
N GLY A 154 -15.81 -15.83 -12.20
CA GLY A 154 -16.46 -17.05 -11.74
C GLY A 154 -17.17 -17.82 -12.85
N PHE A 155 -18.04 -18.74 -12.42
CA PHE A 155 -18.80 -19.61 -13.30
C PHE A 155 -20.18 -19.92 -12.75
N TRP A 156 -21.10 -20.25 -13.64
CA TRP A 156 -22.42 -20.73 -13.33
C TRP A 156 -22.37 -22.24 -13.11
N MET A 157 -22.67 -22.66 -11.88
CA MET A 157 -22.83 -24.05 -11.49
C MET A 157 -24.31 -24.42 -11.45
N LYS A 158 -24.67 -25.49 -12.15
CA LYS A 158 -26.01 -26.09 -12.07
C LYS A 158 -26.25 -26.69 -10.67
N LEU A 159 -27.36 -26.31 -10.04
CA LEU A 159 -27.82 -26.92 -8.79
C LEU A 159 -28.38 -28.34 -9.07
N PRO A 160 -28.43 -29.24 -8.07
CA PRO A 160 -29.02 -30.57 -8.24
C PRO A 160 -30.44 -30.53 -8.81
N ASP A 161 -30.82 -31.57 -9.57
CA ASP A 161 -32.08 -31.65 -10.32
C ASP A 161 -33.35 -31.84 -9.45
N GLU A 162 -33.30 -31.48 -8.17
CA GLU A 162 -34.41 -31.61 -7.22
C GLU A 162 -35.34 -30.38 -7.27
N ILE A 163 -36.06 -30.17 -8.38
CA ILE A 163 -37.13 -29.16 -8.44
C ILE A 163 -38.42 -29.78 -7.90
N THR A 164 -38.84 -29.36 -6.71
CA THR A 164 -40.12 -29.77 -6.11
C THR A 164 -41.23 -28.88 -6.64
N VAL A 165 -42.20 -29.48 -7.33
CA VAL A 165 -43.34 -28.77 -7.94
C VAL A 165 -44.60 -28.99 -7.10
N SER A 166 -45.19 -27.90 -6.60
CA SER A 166 -46.48 -27.90 -5.91
C SER A 166 -47.42 -26.90 -6.58
N GLY A 167 -48.28 -27.39 -7.48
CA GLY A 167 -49.16 -26.54 -8.28
C GLY A 167 -48.37 -25.54 -9.15
N LYS A 168 -48.44 -24.24 -8.81
CA LYS A 168 -47.72 -23.16 -9.50
C LYS A 168 -46.44 -22.73 -8.78
N GLN A 169 -46.07 -23.39 -7.70
CA GLN A 169 -44.88 -23.06 -6.93
C GLN A 169 -43.79 -24.11 -7.15
N TRP A 170 -42.58 -23.64 -7.43
CA TRP A 170 -41.38 -24.48 -7.50
C TRP A 170 -40.48 -24.16 -6.32
N THR A 171 -39.89 -25.19 -5.72
CA THR A 171 -38.91 -25.06 -4.64
C THR A 171 -37.68 -25.89 -4.97
N ILE A 172 -36.50 -25.29 -4.80
CA ILE A 172 -35.21 -25.87 -5.16
C ILE A 172 -34.27 -25.76 -3.95
N PRO A 173 -33.76 -26.87 -3.38
CA PRO A 173 -32.76 -26.82 -2.33
C PRO A 173 -31.41 -26.35 -2.90
N VAL A 174 -30.71 -25.48 -2.17
CA VAL A 174 -29.36 -25.04 -2.55
C VAL A 174 -28.31 -25.92 -1.88
N ARG A 175 -27.84 -26.90 -2.64
CA ARG A 175 -26.75 -27.82 -2.27
C ARG A 175 -25.62 -27.68 -3.27
N VAL A 176 -24.50 -27.11 -2.84
CA VAL A 176 -23.28 -26.96 -3.65
C VAL A 176 -22.39 -28.17 -3.42
N ASP A 177 -22.01 -28.85 -4.51
CA ASP A 177 -21.08 -29.98 -4.47
C ASP A 177 -19.66 -29.43 -4.42
N VAL A 178 -19.05 -29.46 -3.23
CA VAL A 178 -17.71 -28.88 -2.98
C VAL A 178 -16.66 -29.48 -3.91
N LYS A 179 -16.69 -30.80 -4.13
CA LYS A 179 -15.70 -31.47 -4.99
C LYS A 179 -15.84 -31.09 -6.46
N LYS A 180 -17.07 -30.99 -6.98
CA LYS A 180 -17.28 -30.47 -8.34
C LYS A 180 -16.90 -28.99 -8.45
N THR A 181 -17.09 -28.24 -7.38
CA THR A 181 -16.65 -26.85 -7.27
C THR A 181 -15.13 -26.80 -7.36
N GLU A 182 -14.42 -27.67 -6.64
CA GLU A 182 -12.95 -27.80 -6.69
C GLU A 182 -12.46 -28.04 -8.12
N ASP A 183 -13.02 -29.04 -8.78
CA ASP A 183 -12.65 -29.40 -10.15
C ASP A 183 -12.92 -28.27 -11.16
N GLN A 184 -13.94 -27.44 -10.93
CA GLN A 184 -14.24 -26.31 -11.80
C GLN A 184 -13.36 -25.10 -11.48
N PHE A 185 -13.14 -24.78 -10.20
CA PHE A 185 -12.23 -23.72 -9.78
C PHE A 185 -10.79 -23.98 -10.24
N ALA A 186 -10.30 -25.21 -10.14
CA ALA A 186 -8.97 -25.59 -10.63
C ALA A 186 -8.78 -25.37 -12.14
N LYS A 187 -9.87 -25.29 -12.92
CA LYS A 187 -9.83 -24.99 -14.37
C LYS A 187 -9.76 -23.49 -14.66
N ILE A 188 -10.17 -22.64 -13.72
CA ILE A 188 -10.33 -21.19 -13.93
C ILE A 188 -9.37 -20.36 -13.09
N THR A 189 -8.82 -20.89 -12.00
CA THR A 189 -7.83 -20.25 -11.13
C THR A 189 -6.73 -21.25 -10.72
N LYS A 190 -5.53 -20.75 -10.46
CA LYS A 190 -4.37 -21.53 -10.00
C LYS A 190 -4.19 -21.51 -8.47
N HIS A 191 -5.15 -21.00 -7.70
CA HIS A 191 -5.02 -20.73 -6.27
C HIS A 191 -5.83 -21.72 -5.43
N ASP A 192 -5.22 -22.27 -4.36
CA ASP A 192 -5.76 -23.29 -3.45
C ASP A 192 -6.79 -22.77 -2.41
N MET A 193 -7.42 -21.61 -2.63
CA MET A 193 -8.33 -21.02 -1.64
C MET A 193 -9.77 -21.30 -1.99
N MET A 194 -10.40 -22.22 -1.26
CA MET A 194 -11.69 -22.77 -1.64
C MET A 194 -12.81 -22.66 -0.60
N SER A 195 -12.48 -22.46 0.68
CA SER A 195 -13.50 -22.54 1.73
C SER A 195 -14.56 -21.44 1.67
N TYR A 196 -14.31 -20.30 1.00
CA TYR A 196 -15.23 -19.16 0.98
C TYR A 196 -15.98 -18.95 -0.34
N PHE A 197 -15.52 -19.53 -1.46
CA PHE A 197 -16.13 -19.32 -2.78
C PHE A 197 -17.31 -20.25 -3.09
N VAL A 198 -17.81 -20.98 -2.09
CA VAL A 198 -18.97 -21.88 -2.22
C VAL A 198 -20.31 -21.16 -2.03
N ASN A 199 -20.31 -19.95 -1.46
CA ASN A 199 -21.53 -19.14 -1.32
C ASN A 199 -21.76 -18.31 -2.59
N PRO A 200 -22.96 -18.33 -3.18
CA PRO A 200 -23.22 -17.58 -4.43
C PRO A 200 -23.50 -16.09 -4.21
N LEU A 201 -23.10 -15.27 -5.20
CA LEU A 201 -23.48 -13.85 -5.32
C LEU A 201 -24.76 -13.64 -6.14
N LYS A 202 -25.09 -14.61 -7.00
CA LYS A 202 -26.26 -14.56 -7.87
C LYS A 202 -26.73 -15.96 -8.24
N VAL A 203 -28.02 -16.07 -8.50
CA VAL A 203 -28.70 -17.31 -8.93
C VAL A 203 -29.58 -17.00 -10.14
N ARG A 204 -29.82 -17.99 -11.00
CA ARG A 204 -30.71 -17.86 -12.16
C ARG A 204 -31.53 -19.11 -12.42
N TRP A 205 -32.78 -18.92 -12.79
CA TRP A 205 -33.66 -19.92 -13.38
C TRP A 205 -33.62 -19.78 -14.89
N ILE A 206 -33.46 -20.91 -15.57
CA ILE A 206 -33.44 -21.00 -17.02
C ILE A 206 -34.55 -21.96 -17.45
N PHE A 207 -35.46 -21.46 -18.28
CA PHE A 207 -36.58 -22.21 -18.80
C PHE A 207 -36.36 -22.52 -20.30
N PRO A 208 -36.88 -23.66 -20.78
CA PRO A 208 -36.78 -24.05 -22.19
C PRO A 208 -37.47 -23.04 -23.11
N SER A 209 -37.08 -23.07 -24.39
CA SER A 209 -37.67 -22.22 -25.42
C SER A 209 -39.16 -22.48 -25.59
N SER A 210 -39.96 -21.40 -25.57
CA SER A 210 -41.41 -21.46 -25.73
C SER A 210 -41.94 -20.12 -26.25
N LEU A 211 -42.93 -20.20 -27.16
CA LEU A 211 -43.65 -19.03 -27.68
C LEU A 211 -44.57 -18.38 -26.64
N GLN A 212 -44.95 -19.11 -25.58
CA GLN A 212 -45.85 -18.58 -24.55
C GLN A 212 -45.09 -17.84 -23.45
N PRO A 213 -45.55 -16.66 -23.00
CA PRO A 213 -44.84 -15.87 -21.99
C PRO A 213 -44.80 -16.60 -20.63
N VAL A 214 -43.66 -16.49 -19.95
CA VAL A 214 -43.50 -16.96 -18.57
C VAL A 214 -43.54 -15.72 -17.68
N GLN A 215 -44.42 -15.73 -16.69
CA GLN A 215 -44.63 -14.63 -15.75
C GLN A 215 -44.61 -15.17 -14.32
N LEU A 216 -43.74 -14.61 -13.49
CA LEU A 216 -43.59 -14.98 -12.09
C LEU A 216 -44.33 -13.99 -11.20
N ARG A 217 -45.12 -14.51 -10.26
CA ARG A 217 -45.80 -13.72 -9.22
C ARG A 217 -44.87 -13.37 -8.08
N SER A 218 -44.02 -14.30 -7.66
CA SER A 218 -43.03 -14.11 -6.59
C SER A 218 -41.74 -14.88 -6.91
N ILE A 219 -40.64 -14.39 -6.35
CA ILE A 219 -39.32 -15.00 -6.37
C ILE A 219 -38.78 -14.86 -4.94
N GLU A 220 -38.42 -15.97 -4.31
CA GLU A 220 -38.01 -16.04 -2.92
C GLU A 220 -36.68 -16.80 -2.81
N ALA A 221 -35.87 -16.42 -1.83
CA ALA A 221 -34.57 -17.02 -1.57
C ALA A 221 -34.35 -17.12 -0.07
N PHE A 222 -34.40 -18.33 0.46
CA PHE A 222 -34.31 -18.57 1.89
C PHE A 222 -32.87 -18.84 2.31
N THR A 223 -32.41 -18.17 3.37
CA THR A 223 -31.07 -18.37 3.93
C THR A 223 -31.05 -19.49 4.98
N LYS A 224 -29.89 -20.14 5.15
CA LYS A 224 -29.59 -21.06 6.26
C LYS A 224 -29.27 -20.32 7.56
N SER A 225 -29.08 -19.00 7.49
CA SER A 225 -28.81 -18.18 8.66
C SER A 225 -30.02 -18.15 9.58
N GLU A 226 -29.78 -18.30 10.88
CA GLU A 226 -30.81 -18.25 11.92
C GLU A 226 -31.26 -16.80 12.20
N TYR A 227 -32.53 -16.63 12.57
CA TYR A 227 -33.13 -15.33 12.86
C TYR A 227 -33.93 -15.36 14.16
N ASP A 228 -33.88 -14.27 14.91
CA ASP A 228 -34.64 -14.06 16.13
C ASP A 228 -35.26 -12.64 16.12
N VAL A 229 -36.06 -12.28 17.11
CA VAL A 229 -36.68 -10.96 17.26
C VAL A 229 -36.07 -10.24 18.46
N VAL A 230 -35.65 -8.99 18.23
CA VAL A 230 -35.18 -8.10 19.30
C VAL A 230 -35.99 -6.82 19.31
N LYS A 231 -36.27 -6.33 20.53
CA LYS A 231 -36.89 -5.03 20.72
C LYS A 231 -35.85 -3.95 20.94
N LEU A 232 -35.88 -2.92 20.12
CA LEU A 232 -34.93 -1.81 20.12
C LEU A 232 -35.61 -0.50 20.52
N SER A 233 -34.88 0.36 21.22
CA SER A 233 -35.26 1.74 21.52
C SER A 233 -34.27 2.68 20.85
N LEU A 234 -34.78 3.53 19.96
CA LEU A 234 -33.98 4.49 19.18
C LEU A 234 -34.34 5.90 19.63
N GLN A 235 -33.34 6.75 19.82
CA GLN A 235 -33.53 8.13 20.23
C GLN A 235 -32.53 9.08 19.55
N SER A 236 -32.92 10.35 19.49
CA SER A 236 -32.14 11.45 18.91
C SER A 236 -31.98 12.52 19.96
N GLU A 237 -30.76 13.00 20.16
CA GLU A 237 -30.45 14.04 21.15
C GLU A 237 -31.17 15.35 20.86
N SER A 238 -31.27 15.72 19.58
CA SER A 238 -31.90 16.98 19.19
C SER A 238 -33.40 17.00 19.47
N GLY A 239 -34.04 15.82 19.52
CA GLY A 239 -35.49 15.66 19.61
C GLY A 239 -36.27 16.29 18.44
N LYS A 240 -35.60 16.75 17.38
CA LYS A 240 -36.17 17.59 16.33
C LYS A 240 -35.97 16.96 14.95
N GLY A 241 -37.00 17.10 14.11
CA GLY A 241 -36.97 16.61 12.73
C GLY A 241 -37.61 15.24 12.54
N LYS A 242 -37.39 14.68 11.35
CA LYS A 242 -37.86 13.35 10.95
C LYS A 242 -36.66 12.45 10.69
N GLY A 243 -36.76 11.19 11.05
CA GLY A 243 -35.79 10.16 10.71
C GLY A 243 -36.44 9.07 9.86
N VAL A 244 -35.64 8.39 9.07
CA VAL A 244 -36.03 7.21 8.30
C VAL A 244 -35.11 6.06 8.68
N ILE A 245 -35.69 4.89 8.90
CA ILE A 245 -34.94 3.65 9.15
C ILE A 245 -35.31 2.68 8.05
N THR A 246 -34.31 2.10 7.41
CA THR A 246 -34.47 1.02 6.42
C THR A 246 -33.68 -0.20 6.87
N LEU A 247 -34.33 -1.36 6.93
CA LEU A 247 -33.66 -2.62 7.27
C LEU A 247 -33.00 -3.26 6.06
N TYR A 248 -31.80 -3.78 6.27
CA TYR A 248 -31.10 -4.67 5.36
C TYR A 248 -30.94 -6.04 6.04
N ASN A 249 -31.28 -7.13 5.36
CA ASN A 249 -31.35 -8.51 5.90
C ASN A 249 -32.09 -8.60 7.24
N GLY A 250 -33.26 -7.98 7.34
CA GLY A 250 -34.10 -8.02 8.54
C GLY A 250 -35.50 -7.49 8.27
N GLN A 251 -36.37 -7.60 9.27
CA GLN A 251 -37.77 -7.23 9.12
C GLN A 251 -38.33 -6.56 10.38
N ILE A 252 -39.12 -5.50 10.22
CA ILE A 252 -39.92 -4.86 11.27
C ILE A 252 -41.19 -5.69 11.45
N ILE A 253 -41.39 -6.20 12.66
CA ILE A 253 -42.56 -7.02 13.00
C ILE A 253 -43.79 -6.12 13.22
N GLY A 254 -44.96 -6.61 12.80
CA GLY A 254 -46.25 -5.89 12.93
C GLY A 254 -46.57 -4.92 11.79
N ALA A 255 -45.77 -4.89 10.72
CA ALA A 255 -46.03 -4.08 9.54
C ALA A 255 -47.12 -4.66 8.63
N SER A 256 -47.92 -3.79 8.00
CA SER A 256 -49.06 -4.19 7.16
C SER A 256 -48.71 -4.63 5.73
N SER A 257 -47.45 -4.50 5.31
CA SER A 257 -46.94 -4.93 3.99
C SER A 257 -45.43 -5.15 4.04
N LEU A 258 -44.86 -5.88 3.07
CA LEU A 258 -43.40 -6.08 2.95
C LEU A 258 -42.63 -4.76 2.85
N LYS A 259 -43.17 -3.79 2.09
CA LYS A 259 -42.57 -2.45 1.99
C LYS A 259 -42.57 -1.72 3.34
N ASN A 260 -43.64 -1.86 4.12
CA ASN A 260 -43.73 -1.30 5.47
C ASN A 260 -42.92 -2.11 6.49
N SER A 261 -42.58 -3.37 6.20
CA SER A 261 -41.76 -4.20 7.08
C SER A 261 -40.27 -3.96 6.91
N LEU A 262 -39.84 -3.20 5.89
CA LEU A 262 -38.45 -2.83 5.68
C LEU A 262 -38.16 -1.36 6.01
N LYS A 263 -39.17 -0.50 6.11
CA LYS A 263 -38.99 0.94 6.26
C LYS A 263 -39.92 1.52 7.33
N GLN A 264 -39.35 2.31 8.22
CA GLN A 264 -40.09 3.06 9.24
C GLN A 264 -39.71 4.55 9.22
N GLU A 265 -40.70 5.43 9.16
CA GLU A 265 -40.53 6.87 9.39
C GLU A 265 -40.82 7.23 10.85
N TRP A 266 -40.07 8.17 11.40
CA TRP A 266 -40.15 8.50 12.82
C TRP A 266 -39.99 10.01 13.07
N LYS A 267 -40.82 10.55 13.98
CA LYS A 267 -40.69 11.92 14.50
C LYS A 267 -39.78 11.90 15.72
N GLN A 268 -38.65 12.60 15.64
CA GLN A 268 -37.56 12.49 16.61
C GLN A 268 -37.88 13.01 18.03
N ALA A 269 -39.06 13.61 18.25
CA ALA A 269 -39.48 14.18 19.54
C ALA A 269 -39.75 13.15 20.65
N LYS A 270 -39.88 11.87 20.32
CA LYS A 270 -40.05 10.77 21.28
C LYS A 270 -39.20 9.58 20.83
N PRO A 271 -38.68 8.74 21.73
CA PRO A 271 -38.02 7.50 21.32
C PRO A 271 -38.92 6.62 20.44
N LEU A 272 -38.32 5.93 19.48
CA LEU A 272 -38.98 4.94 18.64
C LEU A 272 -38.71 3.55 19.20
N MET A 273 -39.78 2.76 19.36
CA MET A 273 -39.68 1.34 19.71
C MET A 273 -39.87 0.52 18.43
N LEU A 274 -38.98 -0.45 18.19
CA LEU A 274 -39.06 -1.35 17.04
C LEU A 274 -38.85 -2.80 17.48
N ASP A 275 -39.75 -3.69 17.06
CA ASP A 275 -39.53 -5.13 17.10
C ASP A 275 -38.88 -5.53 15.76
N VAL A 276 -37.63 -5.98 15.81
CA VAL A 276 -36.81 -6.26 14.62
C VAL A 276 -36.47 -7.74 14.59
N ARG A 277 -36.90 -8.44 13.54
CA ARG A 277 -36.38 -9.76 13.17
C ARG A 277 -35.01 -9.59 12.55
N TYR A 278 -34.01 -10.24 13.12
CA TYR A 278 -32.60 -10.04 12.79
C TYR A 278 -31.84 -11.37 12.72
N CYS A 279 -30.75 -11.40 11.96
CA CYS A 279 -29.87 -12.55 11.82
C CYS A 279 -29.01 -12.76 13.07
N THR A 280 -29.12 -13.93 13.69
CA THR A 280 -28.34 -14.35 14.86
C THR A 280 -27.03 -15.04 14.46
N SER A 281 -26.95 -15.62 13.27
CA SER A 281 -25.80 -16.43 12.82
C SER A 281 -24.46 -15.67 12.80
N ASP A 282 -23.44 -16.19 13.46
CA ASP A 282 -22.06 -15.69 13.44
C ASP A 282 -21.23 -16.23 12.24
N ALA A 283 -21.89 -16.69 11.18
CA ALA A 283 -21.22 -17.19 9.98
C ALA A 283 -20.29 -16.13 9.37
N MET A 284 -19.11 -16.58 8.89
CA MET A 284 -18.13 -15.76 8.19
C MET A 284 -18.10 -16.14 6.69
N PRO A 285 -18.20 -15.18 5.76
CA PRO A 285 -18.41 -13.74 5.98
C PRO A 285 -19.81 -13.41 6.55
N PRO A 286 -19.98 -12.30 7.30
CA PRO A 286 -21.24 -11.92 7.96
C PRO A 286 -22.24 -11.29 6.98
N SER A 287 -22.40 -11.86 5.78
CA SER A 287 -23.16 -11.26 4.68
C SER A 287 -24.66 -11.10 4.97
N ASP A 288 -25.23 -11.98 5.81
CA ASP A 288 -26.65 -11.93 6.17
C ASP A 288 -26.91 -11.07 7.41
N ARG A 289 -25.91 -10.33 7.91
CA ARG A 289 -26.08 -9.46 9.08
C ARG A 289 -27.19 -8.45 8.86
N THR A 290 -27.98 -8.22 9.91
CA THR A 290 -29.04 -7.22 9.89
C THR A 290 -28.49 -5.84 10.21
N ILE A 291 -28.74 -4.88 9.31
CA ILE A 291 -28.29 -3.49 9.44
C ILE A 291 -29.51 -2.57 9.47
N LEU A 292 -29.53 -1.65 10.43
CA LEU A 292 -30.43 -0.51 10.50
C LEU A 292 -29.79 0.64 9.71
N ASN A 293 -30.22 0.90 8.49
CA ASN A 293 -29.78 2.07 7.72
C ASN A 293 -30.58 3.28 8.17
N ILE A 294 -29.91 4.22 8.84
CA ILE A 294 -30.49 5.40 9.45
C ILE A 294 -30.28 6.61 8.54
N GLU A 295 -31.34 7.38 8.32
CA GLU A 295 -31.29 8.69 7.65
C GLU A 295 -31.88 9.76 8.56
N LEU A 296 -31.03 10.72 8.93
CA LEU A 296 -31.34 11.87 9.77
C LEU A 296 -30.98 13.17 9.00
N PRO A 297 -31.47 14.35 9.43
CA PRO A 297 -31.03 15.62 8.88
C PRO A 297 -29.50 15.85 9.01
N SER A 298 -28.86 15.19 9.97
CA SER A 298 -27.42 15.27 10.21
C SER A 298 -26.58 14.35 9.32
N GLY A 299 -27.18 13.37 8.63
CA GLY A 299 -26.48 12.43 7.73
C GLY A 299 -27.12 11.04 7.64
N LYS A 300 -26.42 10.11 6.98
CA LYS A 300 -26.83 8.72 6.78
C LYS A 300 -25.75 7.76 7.23
N PHE A 301 -26.11 6.68 7.93
CA PHE A 301 -25.17 5.68 8.45
C PHE A 301 -25.91 4.38 8.79
N GLY A 302 -25.21 3.25 8.81
CA GLY A 302 -25.77 1.95 9.22
C GLY A 302 -25.42 1.60 10.67
N VAL A 303 -26.28 0.85 11.35
CA VAL A 303 -25.97 0.23 12.65
C VAL A 303 -26.29 -1.26 12.58
N ALA A 304 -25.32 -2.13 12.82
CA ALA A 304 -25.61 -3.56 12.88
C ALA A 304 -26.36 -3.91 14.17
N VAL A 305 -27.41 -4.73 14.07
CA VAL A 305 -28.18 -5.17 15.25
C VAL A 305 -27.29 -5.94 16.24
N LYS A 306 -26.31 -6.70 15.72
CA LYS A 306 -25.32 -7.41 16.53
C LYS A 306 -24.44 -6.50 17.38
N ASP A 307 -24.11 -5.31 16.90
CA ASP A 307 -23.33 -4.36 17.69
C ASP A 307 -24.11 -3.85 18.90
N ILE A 308 -25.43 -3.64 18.73
CA ILE A 308 -26.33 -3.28 19.82
C ILE A 308 -26.40 -4.41 20.86
N LEU A 309 -26.57 -5.65 20.41
CA LEU A 309 -26.64 -6.83 21.30
C LEU A 309 -25.34 -7.03 22.08
N LYS A 310 -24.19 -6.91 21.40
CA LYS A 310 -22.87 -7.11 22.01
C LYS A 310 -22.50 -6.02 23.01
N ASN A 311 -22.94 -4.77 22.78
CA ASN A 311 -22.50 -3.62 23.58
C ASN A 311 -23.59 -3.05 24.51
N GLY A 312 -24.83 -3.53 24.41
CA GLY A 312 -26.01 -3.00 25.12
C GLY A 312 -26.58 -1.71 24.51
N GLY A 313 -25.80 -1.00 23.71
CA GLY A 313 -26.22 0.15 22.92
C GLY A 313 -25.11 0.63 21.98
N VAL A 314 -25.52 1.43 21.00
CA VAL A 314 -24.65 2.09 20.02
C VAL A 314 -24.95 3.58 20.05
N TYR A 315 -23.92 4.40 20.24
CA TYR A 315 -24.01 5.84 20.30
C TYR A 315 -23.13 6.46 19.23
N VAL A 316 -23.73 7.27 18.34
CA VAL A 316 -23.06 7.97 17.24
C VAL A 316 -23.17 9.48 17.51
N PRO A 317 -22.17 10.07 18.21
CA PRO A 317 -22.26 11.45 18.71
C PRO A 317 -22.43 12.48 17.60
N ASP A 318 -21.71 12.34 16.48
CA ASP A 318 -21.74 13.31 15.36
C ASP A 318 -23.10 13.40 14.66
N HIS A 319 -23.96 12.41 14.86
CA HIS A 319 -25.34 12.40 14.39
C HIS A 319 -26.36 12.57 15.53
N GLY A 320 -25.91 12.65 16.78
CA GLY A 320 -26.77 12.73 17.97
C GLY A 320 -27.71 11.53 18.07
N PHE A 321 -27.28 10.33 17.66
CA PHE A 321 -28.13 9.14 17.57
C PHE A 321 -27.71 8.09 18.58
N TYR A 322 -28.71 7.52 19.28
CA TYR A 322 -28.51 6.42 20.21
C TYR A 322 -29.55 5.33 20.00
N VAL A 323 -29.10 4.08 20.02
CA VAL A 323 -29.96 2.90 20.00
C VAL A 323 -29.52 1.91 21.08
N SER A 324 -30.49 1.35 21.80
CA SER A 324 -30.27 0.34 22.85
C SER A 324 -31.31 -0.77 22.79
N LEU A 325 -31.07 -1.83 23.58
CA LEU A 325 -32.07 -2.85 23.84
C LEU A 325 -33.23 -2.25 24.66
N ALA A 326 -34.46 -2.52 24.23
CA ALA A 326 -35.66 -2.04 24.92
C ALA A 326 -35.94 -2.79 26.23
N ASP A 327 -35.65 -4.09 26.25
CA ASP A 327 -35.95 -4.96 27.39
C ASP A 327 -34.89 -4.86 28.50
N LYS A 328 -33.75 -4.24 28.18
CA LYS A 328 -32.67 -3.87 29.11
C LYS A 328 -32.26 -2.43 28.83
N PRO A 329 -33.16 -1.45 29.06
CA PRO A 329 -32.96 -0.08 28.62
C PRO A 329 -31.78 0.53 29.38
N LEU A 330 -30.79 0.98 28.63
CA LEU A 330 -29.69 1.80 29.11
C LEU A 330 -29.94 3.22 28.61
N SER A 331 -30.10 4.20 29.51
CA SER A 331 -30.32 5.58 29.06
C SER A 331 -29.05 6.11 28.40
N LEU A 332 -29.16 7.08 27.47
CA LEU A 332 -27.98 7.69 26.87
C LEU A 332 -27.07 8.32 27.92
N LYS A 333 -27.66 8.94 28.95
CA LYS A 333 -26.90 9.51 30.07
C LYS A 333 -26.11 8.44 30.84
N ASP A 334 -26.71 7.29 31.09
CA ASP A 334 -26.03 6.18 31.76
C ASP A 334 -25.00 5.53 30.85
N TYR A 335 -25.25 5.41 29.53
CA TYR A 335 -24.25 4.96 28.57
C TYR A 335 -23.04 5.91 28.56
N GLN A 336 -23.26 7.21 28.47
CA GLN A 336 -22.21 8.23 28.54
C GLN A 336 -21.41 8.12 29.85
N MET A 337 -22.10 7.92 30.99
CA MET A 337 -21.44 7.80 32.29
C MET A 337 -20.67 6.49 32.46
N THR A 338 -21.16 5.38 31.92
CA THR A 338 -20.61 4.02 32.18
C THR A 338 -19.72 3.46 31.09
N LYS A 339 -19.82 3.97 29.85
CA LYS A 339 -19.10 3.47 28.68
C LYS A 339 -18.16 4.49 28.05
N ILE A 340 -18.31 5.79 28.36
CA ILE A 340 -17.55 6.88 27.72
C ILE A 340 -16.76 7.69 28.75
N ALA A 341 -17.35 8.01 29.89
CA ALA A 341 -16.72 8.87 30.89
C ALA A 341 -15.39 8.27 31.38
N GLY A 342 -14.29 9.01 31.16
CA GLY A 342 -12.93 8.60 31.52
C GLY A 342 -12.19 7.81 30.45
N GLU A 343 -12.89 7.30 29.43
CA GLU A 343 -12.30 6.59 28.30
C GLU A 343 -11.82 7.57 27.23
N LYS A 344 -10.84 7.14 26.41
CA LYS A 344 -10.19 7.98 25.39
C LYS A 344 -9.89 7.15 24.15
N THR A 345 -10.02 7.76 22.97
CA THR A 345 -9.53 7.15 21.73
C THR A 345 -8.02 6.98 21.77
N VAL A 346 -7.46 6.11 20.94
CA VAL A 346 -6.00 6.01 20.80
C VAL A 346 -5.40 7.38 20.46
N LEU A 347 -6.00 8.15 19.55
CA LEU A 347 -5.50 9.49 19.20
C LEU A 347 -5.54 10.49 20.36
N GLU A 348 -6.60 10.50 21.15
CA GLU A 348 -6.68 11.34 22.35
C GLU A 348 -5.56 10.99 23.35
N ARG A 349 -5.21 9.69 23.46
CA ARG A 349 -4.09 9.23 24.28
C ARG A 349 -2.74 9.66 23.68
N VAL A 350 -2.55 9.57 22.36
CA VAL A 350 -1.33 10.02 21.68
C VAL A 350 -1.07 11.50 21.91
N ARG A 351 -2.10 12.35 21.81
CA ARG A 351 -1.96 13.81 22.01
C ARG A 351 -1.50 14.16 23.44
N GLN A 352 -1.74 13.27 24.41
CA GLN A 352 -1.30 13.42 25.81
C GLN A 352 0.12 12.88 26.06
N MET A 353 0.69 12.14 25.11
CA MET A 353 2.07 11.68 25.21
C MET A 353 3.03 12.82 24.85
N PRO A 354 4.29 12.77 25.32
CA PRO A 354 5.36 13.55 24.71
C PRO A 354 5.48 13.23 23.22
N ASP A 355 6.11 14.13 22.47
CA ASP A 355 6.48 13.81 21.09
C ASP A 355 7.27 12.51 21.03
N GLN A 356 7.04 11.71 19.98
CA GLN A 356 7.91 10.59 19.67
C GLN A 356 9.30 11.09 19.27
N SER A 357 10.33 10.29 19.57
CA SER A 357 11.69 10.50 19.03
C SER A 357 12.08 9.33 18.13
N PHE A 358 12.99 9.58 17.20
CA PHE A 358 13.48 8.54 16.30
C PHE A 358 14.25 7.46 17.07
N GLU A 359 15.01 7.85 18.10
CA GLU A 359 15.76 6.93 18.96
C GLU A 359 14.83 5.95 19.69
N ARG A 360 13.73 6.46 20.26
CA ARG A 360 12.74 5.63 20.96
C ARG A 360 12.02 4.69 20.00
N ALA A 361 11.63 5.16 18.81
CA ALA A 361 11.03 4.29 17.80
C ALA A 361 11.99 3.17 17.37
N MET A 362 13.27 3.50 17.14
CA MET A 362 14.31 2.51 16.82
C MET A 362 14.57 1.51 17.95
N GLU A 363 14.48 1.92 19.22
CA GLU A 363 14.63 1.02 20.36
C GLU A 363 13.48 0.01 20.45
N ASN A 364 12.24 0.45 20.19
CA ASN A 364 11.05 -0.33 20.48
C ASN A 364 10.53 -1.15 19.28
N ALA A 365 10.65 -0.63 18.06
CA ALA A 365 10.05 -1.26 16.88
C ALA A 365 11.07 -1.96 15.97
N HIS A 366 12.31 -1.49 15.86
CA HIS A 366 13.30 -2.11 14.98
C HIS A 366 13.66 -3.54 15.44
N ARG A 367 13.93 -4.45 14.50
CA ARG A 367 14.46 -5.80 14.75
C ARG A 367 15.82 -5.98 14.09
N ALA A 368 16.72 -6.67 14.78
CA ALA A 368 18.07 -6.89 14.28
C ALA A 368 18.11 -7.63 12.92
N VAL A 369 17.09 -8.44 12.63
CA VAL A 369 16.94 -9.19 11.36
C VAL A 369 16.84 -8.28 10.13
N GLN A 370 16.32 -7.04 10.26
CA GLN A 370 16.27 -6.10 9.13
C GLN A 370 17.67 -5.66 8.66
N ASN A 371 18.71 -5.81 9.49
CA ASN A 371 20.08 -5.44 9.12
C ASN A 371 20.74 -6.44 8.15
N GLN A 372 20.10 -7.58 7.87
CA GLN A 372 20.75 -8.70 7.20
C GLN A 372 20.75 -8.61 5.66
N GLY A 373 20.17 -7.56 5.09
CA GLY A 373 20.00 -7.42 3.63
C GLY A 373 21.31 -7.20 2.86
N PRO A 374 21.35 -7.58 1.58
CA PRO A 374 22.44 -7.22 0.67
C PRO A 374 22.37 -5.72 0.33
N LEU A 375 23.38 -5.23 -0.37
CA LEU A 375 23.43 -3.88 -0.92
C LEU A 375 23.74 -3.92 -2.41
N MET A 376 22.93 -3.24 -3.22
CA MET A 376 23.24 -3.01 -4.63
C MET A 376 24.20 -1.84 -4.76
N LEU A 377 25.27 -2.01 -5.54
CA LEU A 377 26.23 -0.98 -5.89
C LEU A 377 26.21 -0.72 -7.39
N SER A 378 26.26 0.55 -7.75
CA SER A 378 26.23 1.05 -9.13
C SER A 378 26.54 2.54 -9.13
N LEU A 379 26.78 3.11 -10.31
CA LEU A 379 26.63 4.55 -10.53
C LEU A 379 25.14 4.89 -10.70
N ALA A 380 24.80 6.17 -10.59
CA ALA A 380 23.42 6.62 -10.66
C ALA A 380 22.77 6.25 -12.00
N CYS A 381 21.63 5.56 -11.93
CA CYS A 381 20.81 5.08 -13.05
C CYS A 381 21.56 4.18 -14.06
N ASP A 382 22.78 3.72 -13.75
CA ASP A 382 23.54 2.85 -14.66
C ASP A 382 22.81 1.50 -14.86
N ASN A 383 23.18 0.72 -15.85
CA ASN A 383 22.65 -0.64 -16.04
C ASN A 383 23.59 -1.72 -15.49
N VAL A 384 24.85 -1.37 -15.21
CA VAL A 384 25.82 -2.24 -14.54
C VAL A 384 25.52 -2.29 -13.04
N LYS A 385 25.25 -3.48 -12.52
CA LYS A 385 24.83 -3.69 -11.12
C LYS A 385 25.65 -4.80 -10.47
N TYR A 386 26.14 -4.50 -9.28
CA TYR A 386 26.80 -5.45 -8.40
C TYR A 386 25.98 -5.57 -7.12
N VAL A 387 25.78 -6.80 -6.65
CA VAL A 387 25.07 -7.01 -5.38
C VAL A 387 26.05 -7.59 -4.38
N VAL A 388 26.31 -6.82 -3.33
CA VAL A 388 27.20 -7.19 -2.22
C VAL A 388 26.33 -7.76 -1.10
N GLU A 389 26.44 -9.06 -0.87
CA GLU A 389 25.84 -9.74 0.26
C GLU A 389 26.47 -9.26 1.58
N ARG A 390 25.79 -9.52 2.70
CA ARG A 390 26.17 -8.99 4.02
C ARG A 390 27.64 -9.24 4.40
N HIS A 391 28.21 -10.39 4.04
CA HIS A 391 29.59 -10.75 4.39
C HIS A 391 30.60 -10.50 3.26
N GLY A 392 30.28 -9.62 2.30
CA GLY A 392 31.23 -9.19 1.26
C GLY A 392 31.28 -10.04 -0.02
N LYS A 393 30.62 -11.22 -0.02
CA LYS A 393 30.34 -11.98 -1.25
C LYS A 393 29.57 -11.09 -2.22
N THR A 394 30.05 -10.99 -3.45
CA THR A 394 29.42 -10.17 -4.48
C THR A 394 29.01 -11.04 -5.65
N TRP A 395 27.86 -10.75 -6.25
CA TRP A 395 27.46 -11.33 -7.51
C TRP A 395 27.00 -10.26 -8.50
N PHE A 396 27.18 -10.56 -9.78
CA PHE A 396 26.84 -9.67 -10.89
C PHE A 396 26.54 -10.48 -12.17
N SER A 397 25.97 -9.82 -13.18
CA SER A 397 25.72 -10.42 -14.49
C SER A 397 26.30 -9.53 -15.58
N ASP A 398 26.71 -10.16 -16.69
CA ASP A 398 27.08 -9.48 -17.93
C ASP A 398 25.85 -9.14 -18.80
N LYS A 399 24.64 -9.55 -18.38
CA LYS A 399 23.38 -9.28 -19.08
C LYS A 399 22.62 -8.11 -18.45
N VAL A 400 21.97 -7.33 -19.31
CA VAL A 400 21.14 -6.19 -18.92
C VAL A 400 19.66 -6.58 -18.93
N GLY A 401 19.05 -6.63 -17.75
CA GLY A 401 17.62 -6.44 -17.58
C GLY A 401 16.69 -7.64 -17.82
N GLY A 402 16.37 -8.40 -16.76
CA GLY A 402 15.18 -9.28 -16.71
C GLY A 402 15.02 -9.97 -15.36
N ARG A 403 13.79 -10.36 -14.94
CA ARG A 403 13.52 -11.03 -13.64
C ARG A 403 14.20 -12.40 -13.52
N GLU A 404 14.29 -13.14 -14.61
CA GLU A 404 14.89 -14.50 -14.66
C GLU A 404 16.43 -14.50 -14.57
N GLU A 405 17.10 -13.38 -14.82
CA GLU A 405 18.57 -13.26 -14.80
C GLU A 405 19.13 -12.97 -13.38
N ARG A 406 18.25 -12.83 -12.39
CA ARG A 406 18.56 -12.21 -11.07
C ARG A 406 18.55 -13.18 -9.90
N GLU A 407 18.01 -14.38 -10.06
CA GLU A 407 17.96 -15.38 -8.99
C GLU A 407 19.28 -16.16 -8.87
N ASN A 408 20.16 -16.13 -9.88
CA ASN A 408 21.47 -16.77 -9.87
C ASN A 408 22.46 -15.92 -10.69
N GLY A 409 22.94 -14.79 -10.14
CA GLY A 409 23.94 -13.94 -10.81
C GLY A 409 25.02 -14.77 -11.51
N THR A 410 25.37 -14.40 -12.75
CA THR A 410 26.22 -15.25 -13.60
C THR A 410 27.65 -15.34 -13.07
N PHE A 411 28.13 -14.34 -12.33
CA PHE A 411 29.49 -14.32 -11.81
C PHE A 411 29.49 -14.01 -10.32
N HIS A 412 30.34 -14.73 -9.58
CA HIS A 412 30.52 -14.54 -8.15
C HIS A 412 31.97 -14.19 -7.82
N PHE A 413 32.11 -13.22 -6.92
CA PHE A 413 33.35 -12.83 -6.25
C PHE A 413 33.18 -13.13 -4.76
N VAL A 414 33.97 -14.06 -4.23
CA VAL A 414 33.78 -14.59 -2.87
C VAL A 414 35.08 -14.40 -2.07
N PRO A 415 35.14 -13.41 -1.18
CA PRO A 415 36.22 -13.30 -0.20
C PRO A 415 35.97 -14.23 1.00
N GLU A 416 37.04 -14.82 1.52
CA GLU A 416 37.07 -15.59 2.77
C GLU A 416 38.18 -15.02 3.67
N PHE A 417 37.83 -14.70 4.91
CA PHE A 417 38.70 -14.00 5.86
C PHE A 417 39.11 -14.94 6.99
N GLY A 418 40.38 -14.87 7.39
CA GLY A 418 40.91 -15.69 8.48
C GLY A 418 41.27 -17.11 8.07
N ALA A 419 41.86 -17.85 9.01
CA ALA A 419 42.12 -19.28 8.90
C ALA A 419 40.99 -20.14 9.50
N THR A 420 40.19 -19.57 10.39
CA THR A 420 39.04 -20.18 11.06
C THR A 420 37.74 -19.51 10.61
N LYS A 421 36.60 -20.18 10.82
CA LYS A 421 35.28 -19.62 10.47
C LYS A 421 34.71 -18.67 11.55
N ASP A 422 35.41 -18.51 12.67
CA ASP A 422 34.94 -17.78 13.84
C ASP A 422 35.55 -16.36 13.88
N CYS A 423 35.06 -15.47 13.01
CA CYS A 423 35.46 -14.06 12.98
C CYS A 423 34.38 -13.16 13.61
N LEU A 424 34.79 -12.18 14.41
CA LEU A 424 33.88 -11.08 14.79
C LEU A 424 33.65 -10.19 13.57
N PHE A 425 32.39 -9.91 13.25
CA PHE A 425 31.98 -9.22 12.03
C PHE A 425 31.22 -7.92 12.33
N SER A 426 31.49 -6.88 11.54
CA SER A 426 30.68 -5.66 11.48
C SER A 426 30.65 -5.08 10.06
N ARG A 427 29.58 -4.33 9.75
CA ARG A 427 29.40 -3.63 8.48
C ARG A 427 28.81 -2.24 8.72
N HIS A 428 29.33 -1.25 8.01
CA HIS A 428 28.77 0.11 7.95
C HIS A 428 29.00 0.70 6.57
N LEU A 429 28.40 1.86 6.30
CA LEU A 429 28.66 2.65 5.10
C LEU A 429 29.76 3.67 5.38
N TYR A 430 30.74 3.78 4.48
CA TYR A 430 31.76 4.82 4.57
C TYR A 430 31.12 6.22 4.46
N GLY A 431 31.60 7.16 5.28
CA GLY A 431 30.96 8.47 5.44
C GLY A 431 29.54 8.40 6.00
N ASP A 432 29.15 7.27 6.60
CA ASP A 432 27.86 6.94 7.21
C ASP A 432 26.66 6.81 6.25
N TRP A 433 26.75 7.29 5.01
CA TRP A 433 25.64 7.21 4.03
C TRP A 433 26.04 6.80 2.61
N MET A 434 27.33 6.87 2.25
CA MET A 434 27.74 6.62 0.87
C MET A 434 27.54 5.14 0.50
N PRO A 435 27.28 4.82 -0.78
CA PRO A 435 27.12 3.44 -1.25
C PRO A 435 28.50 2.76 -1.35
N VAL A 436 29.19 2.68 -0.22
CA VAL A 436 30.54 2.18 -0.04
C VAL A 436 30.54 1.35 1.25
N PRO A 437 30.07 0.09 1.22
CA PRO A 437 30.08 -0.75 2.41
C PRO A 437 31.51 -1.10 2.82
N VAL A 438 31.77 -0.95 4.12
CA VAL A 438 33.01 -1.34 4.79
C VAL A 438 32.69 -2.50 5.72
N HIS A 439 33.27 -3.66 5.43
CA HIS A 439 33.16 -4.86 6.23
C HIS A 439 34.43 -5.03 7.05
N THR A 440 34.29 -5.32 8.34
CA THR A 440 35.43 -5.60 9.22
C THR A 440 35.26 -6.98 9.83
N PHE A 441 36.27 -7.82 9.66
CA PHE A 441 36.37 -9.16 10.24
C PHE A 441 37.59 -9.21 11.16
N ARG A 442 37.41 -9.67 12.40
CA ARG A 442 38.52 -9.80 13.36
C ARG A 442 38.69 -11.27 13.75
N GLU A 443 39.89 -11.78 13.51
CA GLU A 443 40.35 -13.10 13.94
C GLU A 443 41.60 -12.92 14.81
N ASN A 444 41.52 -13.28 16.09
CA ASN A 444 42.61 -13.07 17.05
C ASN A 444 43.12 -11.61 17.02
N ASN A 445 44.39 -11.43 16.68
CA ASN A 445 45.04 -10.12 16.57
C ASN A 445 45.05 -9.56 15.14
N VAL A 446 44.41 -10.22 14.17
CA VAL A 446 44.33 -9.76 12.78
C VAL A 446 42.96 -9.15 12.50
N VAL A 447 42.97 -7.97 11.88
CA VAL A 447 41.77 -7.31 11.36
C VAL A 447 41.83 -7.32 9.84
N TYR A 448 40.77 -7.83 9.23
CA TYR A 448 40.55 -7.78 7.79
C TYR A 448 39.46 -6.77 7.50
N GLU A 449 39.74 -5.84 6.63
CA GLU A 449 38.76 -4.86 6.14
C GLU A 449 38.53 -5.06 4.64
N GLN A 450 37.27 -5.05 4.22
CA GLN A 450 36.87 -4.98 2.82
C GLN A 450 36.03 -3.72 2.61
N MET A 451 36.58 -2.78 1.83
CA MET A 451 35.86 -1.59 1.35
C MET A 451 35.49 -1.78 -0.11
N THR A 452 34.21 -1.74 -0.41
CA THR A 452 33.68 -2.02 -1.76
C THR A 452 32.91 -0.83 -2.29
N PHE A 453 33.12 -0.44 -3.54
CA PHE A 453 32.39 0.65 -4.20
C PHE A 453 32.42 0.53 -5.71
N VAL A 454 31.61 1.35 -6.40
CA VAL A 454 31.69 1.53 -7.86
C VAL A 454 32.19 2.94 -8.15
N ALA A 455 33.28 3.04 -8.90
CA ALA A 455 33.95 4.28 -9.26
C ALA A 455 33.64 4.71 -10.69
N PRO A 456 33.45 6.00 -10.96
CA PRO A 456 33.36 6.56 -12.31
C PRO A 456 34.77 6.69 -12.91
N SER A 457 35.36 5.57 -13.35
CA SER A 457 36.79 5.51 -13.67
C SER A 457 37.19 6.34 -14.90
N SER A 458 36.24 6.63 -15.80
CA SER A 458 36.42 7.59 -16.88
C SER A 458 36.02 9.00 -16.45
N LYS A 459 36.69 10.02 -16.98
CA LYS A 459 36.25 11.42 -16.86
C LYS A 459 35.13 11.76 -17.85
N GLU A 460 34.93 10.95 -18.88
CA GLU A 460 33.85 11.14 -19.86
C GLU A 460 32.49 10.91 -19.22
N ARG A 461 31.50 11.68 -19.69
CA ARG A 461 30.11 11.63 -19.25
C ARG A 461 29.21 11.60 -20.49
N ALA A 462 28.00 11.08 -20.35
CA ALA A 462 27.04 11.15 -21.44
C ALA A 462 26.66 12.62 -21.71
N ASP A 463 26.50 12.99 -22.98
CA ASP A 463 26.12 14.38 -23.35
C ASP A 463 24.74 14.78 -22.80
N VAL A 464 23.89 13.80 -22.47
CA VAL A 464 22.49 14.04 -22.12
C VAL A 464 22.24 14.17 -20.62
N ASN A 465 23.20 13.81 -19.74
CA ASN A 465 23.09 13.99 -18.28
C ASN A 465 24.45 13.89 -17.58
N ASP A 466 24.55 14.46 -16.37
CA ASP A 466 25.81 14.54 -15.63
C ASP A 466 26.18 13.27 -14.85
N TRP A 467 25.29 12.28 -14.78
CA TRP A 467 25.47 11.11 -13.92
C TRP A 467 25.96 9.86 -14.65
N LEU A 468 25.63 9.65 -15.92
CA LEU A 468 26.08 8.47 -16.66
C LEU A 468 27.56 8.56 -16.99
N ASN A 469 28.26 7.44 -16.77
CA ASN A 469 29.69 7.30 -16.98
C ASN A 469 29.96 6.11 -17.91
N THR A 470 30.95 6.24 -18.79
CA THR A 470 31.26 5.19 -19.78
C THR A 470 32.09 4.04 -19.22
N ALA A 471 32.65 4.17 -18.02
CA ALA A 471 33.52 3.17 -17.40
C ALA A 471 33.23 3.00 -15.89
N PRO A 472 32.06 2.47 -15.50
CA PRO A 472 31.79 2.10 -14.12
C PRO A 472 32.71 0.95 -13.69
N LEU A 473 33.52 1.17 -12.67
CA LEU A 473 34.51 0.22 -12.18
C LEU A 473 34.17 -0.20 -10.76
N PHE A 474 33.83 -1.47 -10.54
CA PHE A 474 33.72 -2.01 -9.20
C PHE A 474 35.12 -2.20 -8.61
N VAL A 475 35.31 -1.71 -7.39
CA VAL A 475 36.55 -1.74 -6.61
C VAL A 475 36.26 -2.41 -5.29
N SER A 476 37.04 -3.43 -4.94
CA SER A 476 37.05 -4.05 -3.60
C SER A 476 38.47 -3.99 -3.05
N LYS A 477 38.72 -3.03 -2.15
CA LYS A 477 39.99 -2.83 -1.45
C LYS A 477 40.01 -3.68 -0.19
N PHE A 478 41.07 -4.47 -0.02
CA PHE A 478 41.28 -5.29 1.16
C PHE A 478 42.46 -4.76 1.98
N THR A 479 42.27 -4.61 3.29
CA THR A 479 43.33 -4.25 4.24
C THR A 479 43.45 -5.35 5.28
N ILE A 480 44.67 -5.87 5.48
CA ILE A 480 44.99 -6.85 6.52
C ILE A 480 45.90 -6.16 7.52
N GLU A 481 45.50 -6.08 8.78
CA GLU A 481 46.23 -5.39 9.85
C GLU A 481 46.53 -6.33 11.01
N ASN A 482 47.80 -6.40 11.42
CA ASN A 482 48.17 -7.02 12.69
C ASN A 482 48.08 -5.97 13.81
N THR A 483 47.15 -6.18 14.74
CA THR A 483 46.92 -5.26 15.87
C THR A 483 47.79 -5.56 17.10
N SER A 484 48.56 -6.65 17.08
CA SER A 484 49.44 -7.03 18.20
C SER A 484 50.85 -6.46 18.11
N SER A 485 51.53 -6.51 19.24
CA SER A 485 52.95 -6.17 19.40
C SER A 485 53.91 -7.28 18.96
N GLY A 486 53.41 -8.41 18.45
CA GLY A 486 54.21 -9.55 17.98
C GLY A 486 53.85 -9.95 16.55
N GLU A 487 54.63 -10.84 15.94
CA GLU A 487 54.25 -11.41 14.65
C GLU A 487 52.96 -12.24 14.79
N THR A 488 52.04 -12.09 13.83
CA THR A 488 50.77 -12.83 13.84
C THR A 488 50.51 -13.43 12.47
N PRO A 489 50.12 -14.73 12.38
CA PRO A 489 49.73 -15.33 11.11
C PRO A 489 48.43 -14.71 10.60
N ALA A 490 48.39 -14.40 9.31
CA ALA A 490 47.20 -13.96 8.60
C ALA A 490 46.98 -14.83 7.36
N LYS A 491 45.71 -15.14 7.09
CA LYS A 491 45.26 -15.81 5.87
C LYS A 491 43.99 -15.14 5.33
N MET A 492 43.92 -14.97 4.03
CA MET A 492 42.73 -14.54 3.30
C MET A 492 42.69 -15.24 1.94
N GLN A 493 41.49 -15.57 1.47
CA GLN A 493 41.29 -16.15 0.14
C GLN A 493 40.26 -15.34 -0.65
N VAL A 494 40.42 -15.31 -1.96
CA VAL A 494 39.48 -14.70 -2.88
C VAL A 494 39.25 -15.67 -4.03
N SER A 495 37.99 -16.06 -4.25
CA SER A 495 37.61 -16.90 -5.37
C SER A 495 36.69 -16.17 -6.34
N PHE A 496 36.76 -16.56 -7.61
CA PHE A 496 35.89 -16.09 -8.67
C PHE A 496 35.22 -17.28 -9.34
N LYS A 497 33.93 -17.17 -9.61
CA LYS A 497 33.15 -18.28 -10.16
C LYS A 497 32.23 -17.82 -11.29
N LEU A 498 32.08 -18.66 -12.32
CA LEU A 498 31.18 -18.50 -13.48
C LEU A 498 29.75 -19.01 -13.20
N SER A 499 29.57 -19.66 -12.05
CA SER A 499 28.30 -20.05 -11.44
C SER A 499 28.61 -20.44 -9.98
N GLU A 500 27.64 -20.85 -9.16
CA GLU A 500 27.96 -21.29 -7.79
C GLU A 500 28.95 -22.47 -7.72
N ALA A 501 28.96 -23.32 -8.76
CA ALA A 501 29.77 -24.54 -8.83
C ALA A 501 31.02 -24.43 -9.70
N GLU A 502 31.06 -23.53 -10.69
CA GLU A 502 32.13 -23.47 -11.70
C GLU A 502 33.13 -22.35 -11.42
N PRO A 503 34.42 -22.64 -11.14
CA PRO A 503 35.43 -21.60 -10.91
C PRO A 503 35.84 -20.89 -12.20
N ALA A 504 36.19 -19.60 -12.09
CA ALA A 504 36.81 -18.85 -13.18
C ALA A 504 38.30 -19.17 -13.31
N SER A 505 38.90 -18.91 -14.48
CA SER A 505 40.32 -19.15 -14.72
C SER A 505 41.18 -17.99 -14.23
N LEU A 506 42.28 -18.30 -13.54
CA LEU A 506 43.24 -17.34 -13.01
C LEU A 506 44.55 -17.40 -13.79
N LYS A 507 45.03 -16.24 -14.26
CA LYS A 507 46.32 -16.10 -14.96
C LYS A 507 47.19 -15.04 -14.29
N GLN A 508 48.40 -15.43 -13.90
CA GLN A 508 49.39 -14.52 -13.31
C GLN A 508 49.83 -13.45 -14.33
N THR A 509 49.98 -12.22 -13.85
CA THR A 509 50.54 -11.06 -14.56
C THR A 509 51.67 -10.44 -13.74
N ALA A 510 52.33 -9.40 -14.26
CA ALA A 510 53.40 -8.70 -13.55
C ALA A 510 52.94 -8.00 -12.25
N ASN A 511 51.71 -7.48 -12.24
CA ASN A 511 51.18 -6.64 -11.15
C ASN A 511 50.10 -7.34 -10.30
N GLY A 512 49.75 -8.58 -10.62
CA GLY A 512 48.65 -9.28 -9.96
C GLY A 512 48.09 -10.47 -10.75
N MET A 513 46.83 -10.81 -10.49
CA MET A 513 46.12 -11.93 -11.12
C MET A 513 44.99 -11.43 -12.01
N MET A 514 44.99 -11.88 -13.27
CA MET A 514 43.90 -11.67 -14.21
C MET A 514 42.89 -12.83 -14.11
N VAL A 515 41.61 -12.50 -14.01
CA VAL A 515 40.52 -13.45 -13.94
C VAL A 515 39.78 -13.47 -15.28
N THR A 516 39.63 -14.65 -15.86
CA THR A 516 38.95 -14.82 -17.15
C THR A 516 37.82 -15.85 -17.07
N GLY A 517 36.76 -15.60 -17.81
CA GLY A 517 35.59 -16.49 -17.91
C GLY A 517 34.82 -16.22 -19.18
N ASN A 518 34.25 -17.28 -19.79
CA ASN A 518 33.49 -17.19 -21.04
C ASN A 518 34.19 -16.41 -22.18
N GLY A 519 35.53 -16.49 -22.25
CA GLY A 519 36.33 -15.80 -23.26
C GLY A 519 36.61 -14.32 -22.99
N LYS A 520 36.20 -13.78 -21.83
CA LYS A 520 36.38 -12.38 -21.44
C LYS A 520 37.22 -12.23 -20.18
N ILE A 521 37.76 -11.02 -19.95
CA ILE A 521 38.36 -10.63 -18.67
C ILE A 521 37.23 -10.20 -17.74
N LEU A 522 37.10 -10.86 -16.60
CA LEU A 522 36.05 -10.57 -15.60
C LEU A 522 36.55 -9.66 -14.49
N ALA A 523 37.80 -9.84 -14.06
CA ALA A 523 38.35 -9.10 -12.94
C ALA A 523 39.88 -9.05 -13.00
N PHE A 524 40.46 -8.13 -12.23
CA PHE A 524 41.90 -8.05 -11.99
C PHE A 524 42.17 -7.81 -10.51
N ALA A 525 42.90 -8.73 -9.88
CA ALA A 525 43.37 -8.58 -8.50
C ALA A 525 44.79 -8.03 -8.51
N ASN A 526 44.94 -6.74 -8.22
CA ASN A 526 46.23 -6.08 -8.08
C ASN A 526 46.82 -6.38 -6.70
N THR A 527 47.94 -7.12 -6.70
CA THR A 527 48.64 -7.54 -5.48
C THR A 527 50.04 -6.94 -5.37
N SER A 528 50.38 -5.98 -6.25
CA SER A 528 51.70 -5.35 -6.32
C SER A 528 52.12 -4.57 -5.07
N SER A 529 51.19 -4.28 -4.16
CA SER A 529 51.45 -3.59 -2.89
C SER A 529 51.75 -4.53 -1.72
N VAL A 530 51.50 -5.84 -1.86
CA VAL A 530 51.76 -6.82 -0.81
C VAL A 530 53.26 -7.08 -0.69
N ARG A 531 53.79 -7.09 0.55
CA ARG A 531 55.22 -7.27 0.83
C ARG A 531 55.49 -8.47 1.73
N SER A 532 54.84 -8.54 2.89
CA SER A 532 55.13 -9.53 3.95
C SER A 532 54.38 -10.85 3.75
N LEU A 533 53.24 -10.82 3.07
CA LEU A 533 52.40 -12.00 2.81
C LEU A 533 52.73 -12.62 1.44
N LYS A 534 52.60 -13.94 1.35
CA LYS A 534 52.76 -14.67 0.09
C LYS A 534 51.44 -14.70 -0.66
N ILE A 535 51.51 -14.49 -1.97
CA ILE A 535 50.37 -14.61 -2.90
C ILE A 535 50.49 -15.94 -3.64
N GLY A 536 49.44 -16.74 -3.61
CA GLY A 536 49.35 -18.03 -4.28
C GLY A 536 48.08 -18.20 -5.10
N ASN A 537 48.07 -19.25 -5.92
CA ASN A 537 46.87 -19.78 -6.59
C ASN A 537 46.65 -21.21 -6.08
N GLU A 538 45.65 -21.40 -5.22
CA GLU A 538 45.29 -22.71 -4.67
C GLU A 538 43.85 -23.04 -5.10
N ASN A 539 43.66 -24.15 -5.81
CA ASN A 539 42.33 -24.61 -6.27
C ASN A 539 41.48 -23.55 -7.00
N GLY A 540 42.12 -22.67 -7.80
CA GLY A 540 41.42 -21.60 -8.51
C GLY A 540 41.05 -20.40 -7.64
N CYS A 541 41.66 -20.27 -6.45
CA CYS A 541 41.51 -19.15 -5.54
C CYS A 541 42.83 -18.38 -5.41
N ILE A 542 42.74 -17.06 -5.30
CA ILE A 542 43.88 -16.21 -4.92
C ILE A 542 44.01 -16.30 -3.40
N VAL A 543 45.14 -16.81 -2.92
CA VAL A 543 45.41 -16.96 -1.48
C VAL A 543 46.49 -15.96 -1.06
N VAL A 544 46.21 -15.18 -0.02
CA VAL A 544 47.15 -14.23 0.59
C VAL A 544 47.41 -14.69 2.03
N GLN A 545 48.60 -15.19 2.31
CA GLN A 545 48.91 -15.78 3.63
C GLN A 545 50.37 -15.64 4.06
N GLY A 546 50.62 -15.58 5.37
CA GLY A 546 51.96 -15.45 5.96
C GLY A 546 51.93 -14.86 7.37
N ASN A 547 53.11 -14.54 7.92
CA ASN A 547 53.24 -13.85 9.20
C ASN A 547 53.35 -12.35 8.96
N MET A 548 52.43 -11.60 9.58
CA MET A 548 52.44 -10.15 9.58
C MET A 548 53.35 -9.64 10.70
N PRO A 549 54.29 -8.70 10.41
CA PRO A 549 55.03 -8.00 11.47
C PRO A 549 54.12 -7.29 12.47
N ALA A 550 54.62 -7.00 13.67
CA ALA A 550 53.87 -6.24 14.67
C ALA A 550 53.37 -4.89 14.10
N HIS A 551 52.10 -4.58 14.31
CA HIS A 551 51.47 -3.32 13.85
C HIS A 551 51.56 -3.03 12.34
N SER A 552 51.82 -4.03 11.51
CA SER A 552 51.89 -3.85 10.05
C SER A 552 50.52 -3.91 9.39
N LYS A 553 50.41 -3.27 8.22
CA LYS A 553 49.25 -3.30 7.33
C LYS A 553 49.68 -3.68 5.93
N GLU A 554 48.90 -4.52 5.28
CA GLU A 554 49.08 -4.91 3.88
C GLU A 554 47.76 -4.69 3.13
N THR A 555 47.85 -4.25 1.87
CA THR A 555 46.68 -3.95 1.05
C THR A 555 46.78 -4.60 -0.33
N PHE A 556 45.66 -5.11 -0.83
CA PHE A 556 45.50 -5.48 -2.23
C PHE A 556 44.08 -5.15 -2.70
N VAL A 557 43.88 -5.08 -4.02
CA VAL A 557 42.63 -4.56 -4.60
C VAL A 557 42.13 -5.47 -5.69
N VAL A 558 40.83 -5.69 -5.74
CA VAL A 558 40.14 -6.36 -6.84
C VAL A 558 39.34 -5.32 -7.63
N TYR A 559 39.55 -5.31 -8.95
CA TYR A 559 38.83 -4.50 -9.91
C TYR A 559 37.94 -5.39 -10.77
N ILE A 560 36.67 -5.02 -10.92
CA ILE A 560 35.71 -5.69 -11.80
C ILE A 560 35.12 -4.63 -12.73
N PRO A 561 35.58 -4.53 -14.00
CA PRO A 561 35.10 -3.51 -14.92
C PRO A 561 33.64 -3.78 -15.34
N GLY A 562 32.85 -2.72 -15.48
CA GLY A 562 31.51 -2.76 -16.06
C GLY A 562 31.49 -2.70 -17.59
N TRP A 563 32.65 -2.74 -18.24
CA TRP A 563 32.84 -2.73 -19.69
C TRP A 563 33.79 -3.87 -20.11
N GLU A 564 33.86 -4.14 -21.41
CA GLU A 564 34.79 -5.12 -21.95
C GLU A 564 36.22 -4.54 -21.99
N ILE A 565 37.06 -4.97 -21.04
CA ILE A 565 38.43 -4.49 -20.90
C ILE A 565 39.43 -5.36 -21.67
N THR A 566 40.55 -4.77 -22.09
CA THR A 566 41.69 -5.48 -22.70
C THR A 566 42.86 -5.68 -21.72
N VAL A 567 43.75 -6.62 -22.03
CA VAL A 567 44.96 -6.89 -21.21
C VAL A 567 45.86 -5.65 -21.06
N ALA A 568 45.91 -4.78 -22.09
CA ALA A 568 46.73 -3.57 -22.08
C ALA A 568 46.19 -2.49 -21.11
N GLU A 569 44.91 -2.54 -20.79
CA GLU A 569 44.26 -1.58 -19.89
C GLU A 569 44.37 -1.97 -18.41
N LEU A 570 44.63 -3.25 -18.08
CA LEU A 570 44.73 -3.71 -16.69
C LEU A 570 45.74 -2.92 -15.83
N PRO A 571 46.95 -2.58 -16.32
CA PRO A 571 47.90 -1.79 -15.55
C PRO A 571 47.50 -0.32 -15.41
N LEU A 572 46.48 0.16 -16.15
CA LEU A 572 46.03 1.55 -16.15
C LEU A 572 44.99 1.85 -15.05
N PHE A 573 44.50 0.83 -14.35
CA PHE A 573 43.63 1.06 -13.20
C PHE A 573 44.34 1.92 -12.16
N ARG A 574 43.67 3.01 -11.78
CA ARG A 574 44.17 3.98 -10.80
C ARG A 574 44.18 3.39 -9.40
N ASN A 575 44.93 4.02 -8.50
CA ASN A 575 44.97 3.65 -7.09
C ASN A 575 43.55 3.71 -6.48
N PRO A 576 43.12 2.74 -5.63
CA PRO A 576 41.80 2.74 -4.99
C PRO A 576 41.47 4.01 -4.23
N ASP A 577 42.43 4.68 -3.59
CA ASP A 577 42.13 5.88 -2.80
C ASP A 577 41.74 7.06 -3.70
N ASP A 578 42.37 7.17 -4.88
CA ASP A 578 41.99 8.19 -5.88
C ASP A 578 40.61 7.89 -6.45
N LEU A 579 40.30 6.61 -6.69
CA LEU A 579 38.99 6.17 -7.17
C LEU A 579 37.91 6.41 -6.11
N LEU A 580 38.22 6.23 -4.82
CA LEU A 580 37.32 6.54 -3.72
C LEU A 580 37.02 8.05 -3.67
N ALA A 581 38.05 8.89 -3.76
CA ALA A 581 37.88 10.35 -3.82
C ALA A 581 37.04 10.79 -5.03
N ASP A 582 37.21 10.14 -6.19
CA ASP A 582 36.37 10.38 -7.37
C ASP A 582 34.91 9.94 -7.13
N THR A 583 34.69 8.82 -6.42
CA THR A 583 33.35 8.37 -6.01
C THR A 583 32.69 9.35 -5.05
N GLU A 584 33.41 9.87 -4.05
CA GLU A 584 32.91 10.90 -3.13
C GLU A 584 32.51 12.18 -3.90
N ALA A 585 33.39 12.65 -4.79
CA ALA A 585 33.15 13.83 -5.61
C ALA A 585 31.94 13.63 -6.53
N TYR A 586 31.79 12.44 -7.11
CA TYR A 586 30.69 12.08 -7.99
C TYR A 586 29.34 12.13 -7.27
N TRP A 587 29.20 11.46 -6.13
CA TRP A 587 27.93 11.46 -5.39
C TRP A 587 27.62 12.82 -4.78
N THR A 588 28.64 13.54 -4.30
CA THR A 588 28.48 14.91 -3.81
C THR A 588 27.98 15.85 -4.91
N LYS A 589 28.52 15.72 -6.13
CA LYS A 589 28.08 16.49 -7.29
C LYS A 589 26.64 16.17 -7.68
N ILE A 590 26.26 14.89 -7.76
CA ILE A 590 24.89 14.47 -8.11
C ILE A 590 23.87 15.02 -7.10
N LEU A 591 24.20 14.99 -5.82
CA LEU A 591 23.31 15.50 -4.79
C LEU A 591 23.36 17.03 -4.67
N SER A 592 24.25 17.75 -5.36
CA SER A 592 24.48 19.19 -5.09
C SER A 592 23.27 20.09 -5.37
N SER A 593 22.37 19.67 -6.26
CA SER A 593 21.12 20.38 -6.57
C SER A 593 19.91 19.85 -5.80
N SER A 594 20.08 18.81 -4.98
CA SER A 594 19.00 18.22 -4.20
C SER A 594 18.88 18.87 -2.82
N MET A 595 17.69 18.78 -2.24
CA MET A 595 17.40 19.27 -0.90
C MET A 595 18.39 18.71 0.11
N LYS A 596 18.95 19.61 0.93
CA LYS A 596 19.86 19.28 2.04
C LYS A 596 19.13 19.42 3.36
N VAL A 597 19.37 18.45 4.25
CA VAL A 597 18.70 18.34 5.54
C VAL A 597 19.74 18.20 6.64
N GLU A 598 19.70 19.10 7.62
CA GLU A 598 20.53 19.10 8.82
C GLU A 598 19.60 18.85 10.02
N LEU A 599 19.79 17.74 10.73
CA LEU A 599 18.96 17.33 11.87
C LEU A 599 19.85 16.95 13.06
N PRO A 600 19.37 17.10 14.31
CA PRO A 600 20.09 16.60 15.48
C PRO A 600 20.24 15.08 15.49
N GLY A 601 19.29 14.34 14.91
CA GLY A 601 19.33 12.89 14.77
C GLY A 601 20.17 12.45 13.56
N LYS A 602 21.46 12.16 13.78
CA LYS A 602 22.43 11.85 12.70
C LYS A 602 21.97 10.70 11.79
N LEU A 603 21.57 9.56 12.37
CA LEU A 603 21.15 8.37 11.60
C LEU A 603 20.00 8.67 10.63
N LEU A 604 19.03 9.50 11.04
CA LEU A 604 17.91 9.87 10.17
C LEU A 604 18.38 10.78 9.03
N GLY A 605 19.26 11.75 9.30
CA GLY A 605 19.86 12.59 8.27
C GLY A 605 20.68 11.79 7.24
N ASP A 606 21.47 10.82 7.71
CA ASP A 606 22.21 9.89 6.87
C ASP A 606 21.25 9.02 6.03
N LEU A 607 20.17 8.52 6.64
CA LEU A 607 19.14 7.73 5.96
C LEU A 607 18.43 8.54 4.86
N ILE A 608 18.08 9.81 5.10
CA ILE A 608 17.47 10.69 4.07
C ILE A 608 18.42 10.90 2.89
N THR A 609 19.72 11.03 3.16
CA THR A 609 20.73 11.21 2.13
C THR A 609 20.95 9.91 1.34
N ALA A 610 21.14 8.79 2.03
CA ALA A 610 21.32 7.47 1.44
C ALA A 610 20.10 7.03 0.62
N SER A 611 18.88 7.35 1.08
CA SER A 611 17.62 7.04 0.38
C SER A 611 17.57 7.63 -1.03
N GLN A 612 18.05 8.86 -1.22
CA GLN A 612 18.13 9.49 -2.56
C GLN A 612 19.07 8.70 -3.46
N VAL A 613 20.23 8.29 -2.94
CA VAL A 613 21.23 7.51 -3.68
C VAL A 613 20.71 6.11 -4.01
N HIS A 614 20.04 5.44 -3.08
CA HIS A 614 19.48 4.11 -3.27
C HIS A 614 18.41 4.08 -4.37
N CYS A 615 17.58 5.12 -4.48
CA CYS A 615 16.65 5.28 -5.61
C CYS A 615 17.38 5.40 -6.95
N MET A 616 18.44 6.22 -7.03
CA MET A 616 19.25 6.36 -8.25
C MET A 616 19.97 5.06 -8.61
N ILE A 617 20.50 4.32 -7.62
CA ILE A 617 21.16 3.02 -7.83
C ILE A 617 20.17 1.95 -8.28
N ALA A 618 18.96 1.92 -7.70
CA ALA A 618 17.94 0.96 -8.08
C ALA A 618 17.39 1.20 -9.48
N ALA A 619 17.38 2.45 -9.96
CA ALA A 619 16.93 2.80 -11.31
C ALA A 619 17.85 2.25 -12.42
N ARG A 620 17.31 2.24 -13.65
CA ARG A 620 18.01 1.86 -14.89
C ARG A 620 17.88 2.96 -15.91
N ASN A 621 18.81 3.03 -16.86
CA ASN A 621 18.74 3.99 -17.96
C ASN A 621 18.33 3.30 -19.26
N GLU A 622 17.58 4.01 -20.09
CA GLU A 622 17.27 3.63 -21.46
C GLU A 622 17.62 4.80 -22.39
N LYS A 623 17.98 4.47 -23.64
CA LYS A 623 18.34 5.45 -24.68
C LYS A 623 19.40 6.44 -24.19
N GLU A 624 20.55 5.90 -23.77
CA GLU A 624 21.70 6.66 -23.23
C GLU A 624 21.34 7.60 -22.07
N GLY A 625 20.32 7.24 -21.27
CA GLY A 625 19.87 8.06 -20.14
C GLY A 625 18.91 9.19 -20.48
N SER A 626 18.41 9.29 -21.71
CA SER A 626 17.27 10.16 -22.01
C SER A 626 15.99 9.71 -21.32
N LEU A 627 15.89 8.43 -20.96
CA LEU A 627 14.82 7.87 -20.15
C LEU A 627 15.41 7.16 -18.92
N VAL A 628 14.70 7.29 -17.79
CA VAL A 628 15.07 6.61 -16.54
C VAL A 628 13.94 5.67 -16.16
N SER A 629 14.25 4.39 -15.99
CA SER A 629 13.34 3.36 -15.49
C SER A 629 13.36 3.34 -13.96
N PRO A 630 12.33 3.85 -13.27
CA PRO A 630 12.29 3.95 -11.81
C PRO A 630 11.87 2.61 -11.20
N TRP A 631 12.83 1.74 -10.90
CA TRP A 631 12.52 0.46 -10.25
C TRP A 631 12.04 0.66 -8.82
N ILE A 632 11.16 -0.24 -8.38
CA ILE A 632 10.50 -0.19 -7.06
C ILE A 632 11.14 -1.12 -6.02
N SER A 633 12.16 -1.87 -6.42
CA SER A 633 13.07 -2.62 -5.55
C SER A 633 14.40 -2.84 -6.27
N SER A 634 15.47 -3.14 -5.55
CA SER A 634 16.74 -3.47 -6.21
C SER A 634 16.78 -4.87 -6.84
N ASP A 635 16.02 -5.85 -6.35
CA ASP A 635 16.11 -7.24 -6.81
C ASP A 635 15.04 -7.66 -7.81
N ARG A 636 13.76 -7.60 -7.45
CA ARG A 636 12.72 -8.40 -8.12
C ARG A 636 11.66 -7.61 -8.86
N TYR A 637 11.41 -6.36 -8.48
CA TYR A 637 10.35 -5.52 -9.02
C TYR A 637 10.90 -4.37 -9.88
N GLY A 638 10.48 -4.34 -11.15
CA GLY A 638 10.81 -3.29 -12.11
C GLY A 638 9.96 -2.02 -11.96
N PRO A 639 9.85 -1.20 -13.02
CA PRO A 639 9.14 0.09 -12.99
C PRO A 639 7.62 -0.08 -13.16
N LEU A 640 6.93 -0.70 -12.18
CA LEU A 640 5.48 -0.88 -12.26
C LEU A 640 4.77 0.48 -12.23
N GLU A 641 3.85 0.73 -13.15
CA GLU A 641 3.15 2.03 -13.25
C GLU A 641 2.36 2.39 -11.98
N SER A 642 1.99 1.38 -11.20
CA SER A 642 1.17 1.44 -9.99
C SER A 642 1.97 1.51 -8.69
N GLU A 643 3.31 1.56 -8.73
CA GLU A 643 4.16 1.73 -7.53
C GLU A 643 5.33 2.68 -7.77
N ALA A 644 5.89 2.72 -8.99
CA ALA A 644 7.05 3.54 -9.29
C ALA A 644 6.81 5.05 -9.16
N GLN A 645 5.54 5.46 -9.18
CA GLN A 645 5.13 6.84 -8.95
C GLN A 645 5.52 7.36 -7.56
N ALA A 646 5.57 6.48 -6.54
CA ALA A 646 6.08 6.85 -5.22
C ALA A 646 7.56 7.29 -5.29
N VAL A 647 8.38 6.56 -6.05
CA VAL A 647 9.81 6.86 -6.26
C VAL A 647 9.97 8.19 -6.97
N ILE A 648 9.23 8.39 -8.07
CA ILE A 648 9.26 9.63 -8.86
C ILE A 648 8.87 10.82 -7.99
N ASN A 649 7.75 10.71 -7.26
CA ASN A 649 7.25 11.80 -6.42
C ASN A 649 8.22 12.13 -5.28
N GLY A 650 8.71 11.13 -4.54
CA GLY A 650 9.67 11.33 -3.46
C GLY A 650 10.97 11.99 -3.95
N MET A 651 11.54 11.50 -5.04
CA MET A 651 12.76 12.08 -5.62
C MET A 651 12.52 13.50 -6.15
N SER A 652 11.39 13.74 -6.80
CA SER A 652 10.95 15.06 -7.27
C SER A 652 10.87 16.07 -6.12
N LEU A 653 10.25 15.70 -5.00
CA LEU A 653 10.09 16.55 -3.82
C LEU A 653 11.40 16.82 -3.05
N LEU A 654 12.46 16.06 -3.35
CA LEU A 654 13.81 16.24 -2.81
C LEU A 654 14.74 16.95 -3.79
N GLY A 655 14.23 17.47 -4.92
CA GLY A 655 15.01 18.30 -5.86
C GLY A 655 15.64 17.54 -7.03
N HIS A 656 15.30 16.27 -7.24
CA HIS A 656 15.80 15.49 -8.38
C HIS A 656 14.92 15.68 -9.63
N GLU A 657 14.84 16.92 -10.13
CA GLU A 657 13.98 17.29 -11.28
C GLU A 657 14.24 16.39 -12.49
N GLU A 658 15.49 16.28 -12.93
CA GLU A 658 15.84 15.54 -14.15
C GLU A 658 15.60 14.03 -14.02
N PHE A 659 15.78 13.45 -12.83
CA PHE A 659 15.40 12.06 -12.57
C PHE A 659 13.88 11.90 -12.76
N ALA A 660 13.10 12.76 -12.09
CA ALA A 660 11.64 12.69 -12.12
C ALA A 660 11.10 12.90 -13.55
N ARG A 661 11.56 13.94 -14.26
CA ARG A 661 11.16 14.23 -15.64
C ARG A 661 11.42 13.06 -16.58
N ARG A 662 12.63 12.48 -16.53
CA ARG A 662 13.02 11.35 -17.40
C ARG A 662 12.30 10.05 -17.05
N SER A 663 11.90 9.87 -15.79
CA SER A 663 11.03 8.77 -15.38
C SER A 663 9.58 8.97 -15.78
N LEU A 664 9.08 10.21 -15.82
CA LEU A 664 7.77 10.50 -16.41
C LEU A 664 7.80 10.26 -17.92
N ASP A 665 8.85 10.71 -18.61
CA ASP A 665 9.04 10.45 -20.05
C ASP A 665 9.13 8.95 -20.37
N PHE A 666 9.73 8.15 -19.47
CA PHE A 666 9.77 6.69 -19.59
C PHE A 666 8.37 6.08 -19.70
N PHE A 667 7.41 6.55 -18.89
CA PHE A 667 6.02 6.09 -18.93
C PHE A 667 5.23 6.71 -20.09
N ILE A 668 5.38 8.01 -20.34
CA ILE A 668 4.72 8.71 -21.47
C ILE A 668 5.10 8.10 -22.82
N ASN A 669 6.31 7.55 -22.96
CA ASN A 669 6.74 6.85 -24.16
C ASN A 669 6.17 5.45 -24.32
N ARG A 670 5.45 4.93 -23.32
CA ARG A 670 4.81 3.62 -23.31
C ARG A 670 3.29 3.69 -23.43
N TYR A 671 2.73 4.88 -23.64
CA TYR A 671 1.31 5.00 -23.99
C TYR A 671 1.07 4.31 -25.34
N ASN A 672 0.04 3.49 -25.41
CA ASN A 672 -0.40 2.92 -26.67
C ASN A 672 -1.09 3.99 -27.55
N ALA A 673 -1.58 3.60 -28.73
CA ALA A 673 -2.22 4.52 -29.67
C ALA A 673 -3.47 5.22 -29.10
N ASP A 674 -4.18 4.54 -28.20
CA ASP A 674 -5.41 5.00 -27.53
C ASP A 674 -5.13 5.84 -26.28
N GLY A 675 -3.87 5.90 -25.83
CA GLY A 675 -3.46 6.64 -24.63
C GLY A 675 -3.39 5.81 -23.35
N LEU A 676 -3.64 4.51 -23.40
CA LEU A 676 -3.50 3.63 -22.23
C LEU A 676 -2.01 3.40 -21.90
N LEU A 677 -1.70 3.49 -20.60
CA LEU A 677 -0.45 3.05 -20.00
C LEU A 677 -0.66 1.74 -19.24
N THR A 678 0.13 0.72 -19.55
CA THR A 678 0.28 -0.46 -18.69
C THR A 678 1.67 -1.08 -18.87
N THR A 679 2.29 -1.53 -17.78
CA THR A 679 3.50 -2.36 -17.80
C THR A 679 3.20 -3.86 -17.70
N GLY A 680 1.92 -4.24 -17.82
CA GLY A 680 1.49 -5.64 -17.75
C GLY A 680 1.09 -6.11 -16.35
N TYR A 681 0.92 -5.20 -15.38
CA TYR A 681 0.51 -5.53 -14.02
C TYR A 681 -0.94 -5.18 -13.71
N THR A 682 -1.35 -3.91 -13.85
CA THR A 682 -2.75 -3.47 -13.69
C THR A 682 -3.11 -2.34 -14.66
N LEU A 683 -4.38 -1.97 -14.77
CA LEU A 683 -4.82 -0.72 -15.44
C LEU A 683 -4.78 0.51 -14.52
N TRP A 684 -4.71 0.27 -13.21
CA TRP A 684 -4.90 1.28 -12.17
C TRP A 684 -3.83 2.39 -12.20
N GLY A 685 -2.56 2.05 -12.45
CA GLY A 685 -1.48 3.01 -12.22
C GLY A 685 -1.37 4.18 -13.21
N ILE A 686 -2.18 4.24 -14.28
CA ILE A 686 -2.25 5.46 -15.13
C ILE A 686 -2.80 6.66 -14.35
N GLY A 687 -3.78 6.45 -13.46
CA GLY A 687 -4.32 7.52 -12.61
C GLY A 687 -3.24 8.10 -11.70
N TRP A 688 -2.48 7.23 -11.03
CA TRP A 688 -1.36 7.64 -10.19
C TRP A 688 -0.24 8.30 -10.99
N HIS A 689 0.07 7.79 -12.18
CA HIS A 689 1.06 8.39 -13.07
C HIS A 689 0.70 9.84 -13.42
N PHE A 690 -0.54 10.09 -13.78
CA PHE A 690 -1.06 11.42 -14.05
C PHE A 690 -0.98 12.35 -12.83
N TRP A 691 -1.32 11.84 -11.64
CA TRP A 691 -1.23 12.63 -10.41
C TRP A 691 0.20 13.05 -10.11
N THR A 692 1.16 12.14 -10.31
CA THR A 692 2.59 12.40 -10.12
C THR A 692 3.13 13.38 -11.15
N LEU A 693 2.67 13.26 -12.40
CA LEU A 693 3.00 14.19 -13.48
C LEU A 693 2.54 15.62 -13.15
N GLY A 694 1.28 15.76 -12.74
CA GLY A 694 0.74 17.05 -12.33
C GLY A 694 1.49 17.62 -11.13
N SER A 695 1.79 16.80 -10.11
CA SER A 695 2.58 17.20 -8.94
C SER A 695 3.97 17.72 -9.32
N TYR A 696 4.68 17.01 -10.21
CA TYR A 696 5.95 17.45 -10.79
C TYR A 696 5.80 18.82 -11.48
N TYR A 697 4.79 18.99 -12.33
CA TYR A 697 4.57 20.25 -13.03
C TYR A 697 4.29 21.41 -12.06
N GLN A 698 3.52 21.19 -11.00
CA GLN A 698 3.23 22.24 -10.01
C GLN A 698 4.49 22.70 -9.28
N VAL A 699 5.44 21.80 -9.00
CA VAL A 699 6.72 22.09 -8.32
C VAL A 699 7.72 22.79 -9.24
N TYR A 700 7.86 22.37 -10.50
CA TYR A 700 8.92 22.87 -11.38
C TYR A 700 8.45 23.88 -12.44
N ARG A 701 7.16 23.89 -12.77
CA ARG A 701 6.56 24.79 -13.78
C ARG A 701 7.25 24.73 -15.15
N ASN A 702 7.74 23.55 -15.53
CA ASN A 702 8.38 23.31 -16.82
C ASN A 702 7.35 23.26 -17.96
N SER A 703 6.88 24.45 -18.39
CA SER A 703 5.85 24.62 -19.41
C SER A 703 6.28 24.13 -20.79
N GLY A 704 7.56 24.29 -21.14
CA GLY A 704 8.10 23.80 -22.40
C GLY A 704 8.03 22.27 -22.53
N TRP A 705 8.42 21.55 -21.47
CA TRP A 705 8.26 20.10 -21.42
C TRP A 705 6.77 19.71 -21.47
N LEU A 706 5.93 20.33 -20.65
CA LEU A 706 4.49 20.01 -20.63
C LEU A 706 3.84 20.20 -22.01
N GLN A 707 4.15 21.31 -22.69
CA GLN A 707 3.68 21.58 -24.04
C GLN A 707 4.11 20.50 -25.04
N SER A 708 5.32 19.95 -24.89
CA SER A 708 5.84 18.90 -25.78
C SER A 708 5.14 17.56 -25.60
N VAL A 709 4.63 17.25 -24.40
CA VAL A 709 3.95 15.98 -24.09
C VAL A 709 2.43 16.09 -24.10
N ALA A 710 1.87 17.31 -24.10
CA ALA A 710 0.44 17.58 -24.01
C ALA A 710 -0.44 16.75 -24.96
N PRO A 711 -0.09 16.52 -26.25
CA PRO A 711 -0.92 15.69 -27.13
C PRO A 711 -1.07 14.23 -26.66
N LYS A 712 -0.06 13.67 -25.98
CA LYS A 712 -0.15 12.33 -25.40
C LYS A 712 -1.02 12.32 -24.15
N LEU A 713 -0.92 13.37 -23.34
CA LEU A 713 -1.73 13.54 -22.13
C LEU A 713 -3.21 13.75 -22.47
N GLU A 714 -3.51 14.46 -23.55
CA GLU A 714 -4.88 14.63 -24.08
C GLU A 714 -5.50 13.28 -24.45
N LYS A 715 -4.77 12.42 -25.18
CA LYS A 715 -5.24 11.07 -25.55
C LYS A 715 -5.53 10.22 -24.33
N ALA A 716 -4.59 10.15 -23.39
CA ALA A 716 -4.74 9.41 -22.15
C ALA A 716 -5.88 9.97 -21.26
N SER A 717 -6.09 11.28 -21.24
CA SER A 717 -7.24 11.91 -20.56
C SER A 717 -8.57 11.49 -21.19
N ASN A 718 -8.65 11.50 -22.52
CA ASN A 718 -9.82 11.00 -23.26
C ASN A 718 -10.05 9.51 -23.00
N TRP A 719 -8.99 8.72 -22.92
CA TRP A 719 -9.10 7.30 -22.59
C TRP A 719 -9.76 7.10 -21.22
N ILE A 720 -9.29 7.79 -20.17
CA ILE A 720 -9.90 7.73 -18.83
C ILE A 720 -11.39 8.11 -18.91
N ILE A 721 -11.72 9.24 -19.55
CA ILE A 721 -13.11 9.70 -19.70
C ILE A 721 -13.98 8.65 -20.40
N ASN A 722 -13.49 8.04 -21.47
CA ASN A 722 -14.21 6.99 -22.18
C ASN A 722 -14.49 5.78 -21.28
N GLN A 723 -13.58 5.45 -20.35
CA GLN A 723 -13.84 4.40 -19.35
C GLN A 723 -14.96 4.81 -18.38
N LEU A 724 -15.00 6.08 -17.93
CA LEU A 724 -16.06 6.59 -17.04
C LEU A 724 -17.44 6.55 -17.71
N GLU A 725 -17.52 6.84 -19.01
CA GLU A 725 -18.79 6.79 -19.76
C GLU A 725 -19.37 5.37 -19.83
N LYS A 726 -18.52 4.31 -19.77
CA LYS A 726 -18.99 2.91 -19.82
C LYS A 726 -19.88 2.52 -18.63
N THR A 727 -19.77 3.21 -17.49
CA THR A 727 -20.55 2.89 -16.27
C THR A 727 -21.79 3.77 -16.10
N LYS A 728 -22.01 4.76 -16.98
CA LYS A 728 -23.18 5.67 -16.89
C LYS A 728 -24.46 4.99 -17.36
N ARG A 729 -25.08 4.23 -16.46
CA ARG A 729 -26.41 3.61 -16.67
C ARG A 729 -27.39 3.94 -15.56
N LEU A 730 -28.67 3.99 -15.93
CA LEU A 730 -29.75 4.10 -14.95
C LEU A 730 -30.28 2.70 -14.61
N ASP A 731 -30.74 2.54 -13.38
CA ASP A 731 -31.50 1.37 -12.96
C ASP A 731 -32.91 1.37 -13.60
N SER A 732 -33.67 0.31 -13.35
CA SER A 732 -35.02 0.14 -13.90
C SER A 732 -36.03 1.19 -13.39
N SER A 733 -35.69 1.95 -12.35
CA SER A 733 -36.47 3.07 -11.82
C SER A 733 -36.03 4.45 -12.35
N GLY A 734 -35.05 4.48 -13.25
CA GLY A 734 -34.50 5.71 -13.81
C GLY A 734 -33.51 6.43 -12.89
N LYS A 735 -32.99 5.78 -11.84
CA LYS A 735 -31.99 6.34 -10.93
C LYS A 735 -30.58 5.92 -11.32
N MET A 736 -29.60 6.74 -11.00
CA MET A 736 -28.19 6.38 -11.16
C MET A 736 -27.84 5.18 -10.29
N VAL A 737 -27.28 4.12 -10.88
CA VAL A 737 -26.70 3.00 -10.14
C VAL A 737 -25.54 3.47 -9.26
N PRO A 738 -25.16 2.76 -8.18
CA PRO A 738 -24.04 3.17 -7.33
C PRO A 738 -22.76 3.45 -8.12
N GLU A 739 -22.43 2.59 -9.07
CA GLU A 739 -21.25 2.67 -9.92
C GLU A 739 -21.31 3.71 -11.06
N TYR A 740 -22.40 4.47 -11.20
CA TYR A 740 -22.58 5.44 -12.28
C TYR A 740 -21.44 6.47 -12.33
N GLY A 741 -20.77 6.56 -13.47
CA GLY A 741 -19.70 7.51 -13.72
C GLY A 741 -18.37 7.16 -13.02
N LEU A 742 -18.23 5.94 -12.48
CA LEU A 742 -16.97 5.45 -11.94
C LEU A 742 -16.11 4.79 -13.02
N PHE A 743 -14.82 4.67 -12.76
CA PHE A 743 -13.94 3.84 -13.58
C PHE A 743 -14.37 2.36 -13.46
N PRO A 744 -14.38 1.56 -14.54
CA PRO A 744 -14.76 0.15 -14.51
C PRO A 744 -14.07 -0.68 -13.41
N PRO A 745 -14.68 -1.78 -12.96
CA PRO A 745 -14.11 -2.61 -11.90
C PRO A 745 -12.81 -3.26 -12.38
N GLY A 746 -11.85 -3.41 -11.46
CA GLY A 746 -10.53 -3.95 -11.78
C GLY A 746 -9.86 -4.52 -10.54
N VAL A 747 -8.64 -5.03 -10.72
CA VAL A 747 -7.82 -5.58 -9.64
C VAL A 747 -6.95 -4.51 -8.99
N PHE A 748 -6.63 -4.70 -7.71
CA PHE A 748 -5.71 -3.86 -6.96
C PHE A 748 -4.45 -4.63 -6.59
N ALA A 749 -3.34 -4.26 -7.24
CA ALA A 749 -2.04 -4.91 -7.05
C ALA A 749 -2.13 -6.45 -7.19
N ASP A 750 -1.61 -7.22 -6.25
CA ASP A 750 -1.57 -8.68 -6.31
C ASP A 750 -2.94 -9.34 -6.12
N TRP A 751 -3.91 -8.61 -5.55
CA TRP A 751 -5.21 -9.17 -5.23
C TRP A 751 -6.09 -9.27 -6.47
N ASN A 752 -6.33 -10.51 -6.91
CA ASN A 752 -6.99 -10.81 -8.18
C ASN A 752 -8.50 -10.47 -8.22
N ARG A 753 -9.09 -10.01 -7.11
CA ARG A 753 -10.51 -9.66 -7.03
C ARG A 753 -10.83 -8.39 -7.80
N PHE A 754 -11.72 -8.50 -8.80
CA PHE A 754 -12.31 -7.35 -9.46
C PHE A 754 -13.31 -6.65 -8.55
N ALA A 755 -13.11 -5.36 -8.34
CA ALA A 755 -13.99 -4.52 -7.53
C ALA A 755 -13.87 -3.03 -7.90
N TYR A 756 -14.85 -2.24 -7.47
CA TYR A 756 -14.76 -0.78 -7.45
C TYR A 756 -14.07 -0.34 -6.15
N MET A 757 -12.74 -0.39 -6.13
CA MET A 757 -11.96 -0.03 -4.94
C MET A 757 -11.74 1.48 -4.83
N MET A 758 -11.84 2.02 -3.62
CA MET A 758 -11.84 3.46 -3.35
C MET A 758 -10.55 4.14 -3.80
N ARG A 759 -9.40 3.61 -3.41
CA ARG A 759 -8.10 4.17 -3.77
C ARG A 759 -7.91 4.29 -5.30
N PRO A 760 -8.06 3.21 -6.11
CA PRO A 760 -7.99 3.33 -7.56
C PRO A 760 -8.91 4.40 -8.15
N GLN A 761 -10.18 4.47 -7.72
CA GLN A 761 -11.11 5.50 -8.20
C GLN A 761 -10.59 6.91 -7.90
N GLY A 762 -10.10 7.13 -6.66
CA GLY A 762 -9.52 8.40 -6.27
C GLY A 762 -8.29 8.78 -7.10
N GLU A 763 -7.44 7.82 -7.45
CA GLU A 763 -6.23 8.08 -8.25
C GLU A 763 -6.55 8.39 -9.71
N PHE A 764 -7.58 7.77 -10.31
CA PHE A 764 -8.07 8.18 -11.63
C PHE A 764 -8.58 9.62 -11.62
N TYR A 765 -9.36 10.02 -10.60
CA TYR A 765 -9.83 11.40 -10.45
C TYR A 765 -8.65 12.35 -10.29
N ALA A 766 -7.78 12.08 -9.32
CA ALA A 766 -6.70 12.97 -8.96
C ALA A 766 -5.72 13.16 -10.12
N GLY A 767 -5.45 12.08 -10.87
CA GLY A 767 -4.68 12.14 -12.09
C GLY A 767 -5.33 13.02 -13.17
N LEU A 768 -6.58 12.75 -13.52
CA LEU A 768 -7.31 13.52 -14.53
C LEU A 768 -7.37 15.00 -14.15
N ASN A 769 -7.71 15.32 -12.90
CA ASN A 769 -7.76 16.68 -12.38
C ASN A 769 -6.40 17.40 -12.44
N ALA A 770 -5.33 16.72 -12.02
CA ALA A 770 -3.99 17.31 -11.98
C ALA A 770 -3.46 17.62 -13.39
N VAL A 771 -3.66 16.71 -14.35
CA VAL A 771 -3.30 16.93 -15.75
C VAL A 771 -4.18 18.00 -16.39
N ALA A 772 -5.51 17.98 -16.15
CA ALA A 772 -6.43 18.98 -16.68
C ALA A 772 -6.04 20.40 -16.25
N LYS A 773 -5.76 20.61 -14.96
CA LYS A 773 -5.26 21.90 -14.44
C LYS A 773 -3.92 22.29 -15.06
N SER A 774 -3.01 21.32 -15.21
CA SER A 774 -1.68 21.59 -15.80
C SER A 774 -1.79 22.00 -17.27
N LEU A 775 -2.65 21.33 -18.05
CA LEU A 775 -2.94 21.69 -19.45
C LEU A 775 -3.61 23.07 -19.55
N ASN A 776 -4.52 23.38 -18.62
CA ASN A 776 -5.15 24.68 -18.54
C ASN A 776 -4.14 25.81 -18.22
N ASP A 777 -3.19 25.55 -17.31
CA ASP A 777 -2.13 26.51 -16.94
C ASP A 777 -1.28 26.94 -18.14
N ILE A 778 -1.12 26.09 -19.17
CA ILE A 778 -0.41 26.41 -20.42
C ILE A 778 -1.34 26.83 -21.57
N ASN A 779 -2.64 27.04 -21.29
CA ASN A 779 -3.67 27.34 -22.28
C ASN A 779 -3.78 26.28 -23.41
N TYR A 780 -3.58 25.00 -23.09
CA TYR A 780 -3.75 23.93 -24.07
C TYR A 780 -5.25 23.74 -24.42
N PRO A 781 -5.63 23.63 -25.71
CA PRO A 781 -7.03 23.48 -26.10
C PRO A 781 -7.73 22.29 -25.44
N GLY A 782 -8.94 22.50 -24.92
CA GLY A 782 -9.75 21.45 -24.29
C GLY A 782 -9.47 21.22 -22.80
N GLY A 783 -8.54 21.96 -22.18
CA GLY A 783 -8.27 21.91 -20.73
C GLY A 783 -9.53 22.06 -19.87
N ASP A 784 -10.36 23.07 -20.15
CA ASP A 784 -11.62 23.31 -19.42
C ASP A 784 -12.58 22.10 -19.43
N ARG A 785 -12.70 21.41 -20.58
CA ARG A 785 -13.52 20.20 -20.69
C ARG A 785 -13.01 19.08 -19.79
N PHE A 786 -11.68 18.93 -19.68
CA PHE A 786 -11.10 17.93 -18.78
C PHE A 786 -11.32 18.28 -17.31
N ILE A 787 -11.30 19.56 -16.95
CA ILE A 787 -11.65 20.03 -15.60
C ILE A 787 -13.12 19.70 -15.31
N GLU A 788 -14.05 20.05 -16.20
CA GLU A 788 -15.48 19.73 -16.07
C GLU A 788 -15.70 18.23 -15.86
N LYS A 789 -15.03 17.38 -16.65
CA LYS A 789 -15.13 15.93 -16.53
C LYS A 789 -14.52 15.38 -15.25
N ALA A 790 -13.44 15.97 -14.75
CA ALA A 790 -12.89 15.60 -13.45
C ALA A 790 -13.86 15.94 -12.30
N GLU A 791 -14.51 17.12 -12.34
CA GLU A 791 -15.51 17.50 -11.34
C GLU A 791 -16.76 16.60 -11.41
N GLU A 792 -17.25 16.27 -12.61
CA GLU A 792 -18.32 15.26 -12.78
C GLU A 792 -17.93 13.91 -12.14
N PHE A 793 -16.67 13.48 -12.31
CA PHE A 793 -16.20 12.24 -11.70
C PHE A 793 -16.13 12.34 -10.17
N LYS A 794 -15.65 13.47 -9.62
CA LYS A 794 -15.63 13.71 -8.17
C LYS A 794 -17.01 13.57 -7.54
N GLU A 795 -18.02 14.20 -8.14
CA GLU A 795 -19.40 14.13 -7.65
C GLU A 795 -19.93 12.69 -7.64
N ASN A 796 -19.66 11.94 -8.72
CA ASN A 796 -20.06 10.54 -8.85
C ASN A 796 -19.34 9.62 -7.85
N LEU A 797 -18.05 9.86 -7.62
CA LEU A 797 -17.25 9.13 -6.63
C LEU A 797 -17.78 9.34 -5.21
N PHE A 798 -18.02 10.59 -4.79
CA PHE A 798 -18.56 10.87 -3.47
C PHE A 798 -19.98 10.33 -3.29
N ARG A 799 -20.82 10.39 -4.34
CA ARG A 799 -22.15 9.75 -4.33
C ARG A 799 -22.05 8.25 -4.03
N ALA A 800 -21.14 7.54 -4.73
CA ALA A 800 -20.93 6.11 -4.53
C ALA A 800 -20.33 5.77 -3.15
N TYR A 801 -19.36 6.57 -2.71
CA TYR A 801 -18.70 6.43 -1.42
C TYR A 801 -19.69 6.59 -0.26
N HIS A 802 -20.44 7.70 -0.22
CA HIS A 802 -21.41 7.95 0.85
C HIS A 802 -22.60 6.98 0.79
N TRP A 803 -22.97 6.49 -0.39
CA TRP A 803 -23.95 5.40 -0.50
C TRP A 803 -23.44 4.12 0.18
N SER A 804 -22.19 3.73 -0.05
CA SER A 804 -21.60 2.53 0.57
C SER A 804 -21.42 2.71 2.07
N GLN A 805 -20.98 3.90 2.52
CA GLN A 805 -20.85 4.26 3.94
C GLN A 805 -22.21 4.22 4.65
N ALA A 806 -23.27 4.74 4.03
CA ALA A 806 -24.62 4.74 4.59
C ALA A 806 -25.22 3.34 4.75
N CYS A 807 -24.81 2.39 3.90
CA CYS A 807 -25.22 0.98 3.98
C CYS A 807 -24.34 0.15 4.92
N SER A 808 -23.20 0.67 5.37
CA SER A 808 -22.26 -0.05 6.21
C SER A 808 -22.48 0.23 7.69
N PRO A 809 -22.27 -0.75 8.59
CA PRO A 809 -22.33 -0.53 10.02
C PRO A 809 -21.28 0.49 10.48
N VAL A 810 -21.64 1.36 11.42
CA VAL A 810 -20.68 2.19 12.18
C VAL A 810 -19.65 1.32 12.88
N VAL A 811 -18.46 1.88 13.11
CA VAL A 811 -17.36 1.22 13.83
C VAL A 811 -17.19 1.80 15.23
N LYS A 812 -16.83 0.92 16.17
CA LYS A 812 -16.60 1.29 17.57
C LYS A 812 -15.22 1.93 17.73
N LEU A 813 -15.15 2.95 18.57
CA LEU A 813 -13.90 3.56 19.04
C LEU A 813 -13.58 3.13 20.47
N SER A 814 -12.31 3.25 20.87
CA SER A 814 -11.89 2.79 22.21
C SER A 814 -12.46 3.64 23.35
N ASN A 815 -12.93 4.87 23.09
CA ASN A 815 -13.67 5.69 24.04
C ASN A 815 -15.16 5.30 24.21
N GLY A 816 -15.61 4.20 23.61
CA GLY A 816 -16.99 3.72 23.71
C GLY A 816 -18.01 4.40 22.79
N THR A 817 -17.59 5.40 22.00
CA THR A 817 -18.40 6.00 20.92
C THR A 817 -18.28 5.22 19.62
N TRP A 818 -19.07 5.60 18.61
CA TRP A 818 -19.11 4.99 17.30
C TRP A 818 -19.09 6.07 16.20
N VAL A 819 -18.42 5.77 15.09
CA VAL A 819 -18.30 6.65 13.93
C VAL A 819 -18.71 5.93 12.64
N PRO A 820 -19.17 6.65 11.60
CA PRO A 820 -19.38 6.08 10.28
C PRO A 820 -18.17 5.30 9.76
N TYR A 821 -18.41 4.09 9.26
CA TYR A 821 -17.36 3.30 8.63
C TYR A 821 -16.92 3.91 7.30
N SER A 822 -15.68 3.64 6.93
CA SER A 822 -15.00 4.22 5.79
C SER A 822 -14.67 3.14 4.76
N PRO A 823 -15.61 2.78 3.86
CA PRO A 823 -15.50 1.59 3.00
C PRO A 823 -14.37 1.70 1.96
N ALA A 824 -13.55 0.64 1.89
CA ALA A 824 -12.52 0.50 0.85
C ALA A 824 -13.06 -0.01 -0.49
N ILE A 825 -14.24 -0.66 -0.50
CA ILE A 825 -14.87 -1.23 -1.70
C ILE A 825 -16.31 -0.74 -1.79
N ILE A 826 -16.69 -0.17 -2.94
CA ILE A 826 -18.07 0.22 -3.22
C ILE A 826 -18.95 -1.04 -3.30
N GLY A 827 -20.07 -1.03 -2.55
CA GLY A 827 -20.98 -2.18 -2.50
C GLY A 827 -20.54 -3.33 -1.61
N SER A 828 -19.57 -3.12 -0.71
CA SER A 828 -19.24 -4.06 0.37
C SER A 828 -19.63 -3.43 1.71
N PHE A 829 -20.59 -4.02 2.45
CA PHE A 829 -21.18 -3.38 3.63
C PHE A 829 -20.53 -3.85 4.93
N GLY A 830 -19.20 -3.67 5.03
CA GLY A 830 -18.40 -3.85 6.23
C GLY A 830 -16.90 -3.89 5.93
N THR A 831 -16.10 -4.34 6.90
CA THR A 831 -14.65 -4.43 6.73
C THR A 831 -14.28 -5.46 5.67
N VAL A 832 -13.27 -5.17 4.84
CA VAL A 832 -12.76 -6.11 3.84
C VAL A 832 -12.24 -7.39 4.52
N ALA A 833 -11.71 -7.27 5.74
CA ALA A 833 -11.31 -8.41 6.57
C ALA A 833 -12.46 -9.38 6.85
N ASP A 834 -13.63 -8.87 7.20
CA ASP A 834 -14.80 -9.70 7.52
C ASP A 834 -15.45 -10.26 6.27
N MET A 835 -15.45 -9.50 5.17
CA MET A 835 -16.20 -9.84 3.96
C MET A 835 -15.46 -10.80 3.04
N TYR A 836 -14.13 -10.76 3.05
CA TYR A 836 -13.28 -11.56 2.17
C TYR A 836 -12.18 -12.26 2.97
N PRO A 837 -12.54 -13.00 4.04
CA PRO A 837 -11.56 -13.62 4.92
C PRO A 837 -10.70 -14.61 4.12
N GLY A 838 -9.40 -14.57 4.37
CA GLY A 838 -8.43 -15.47 3.75
C GLY A 838 -8.02 -15.11 2.32
N GLU A 839 -8.69 -14.20 1.62
CA GLU A 839 -8.26 -13.79 0.28
C GLU A 839 -6.87 -13.10 0.27
N ASP A 840 -6.27 -13.00 -0.92
CA ASP A 840 -4.92 -12.45 -1.16
C ASP A 840 -3.83 -13.08 -0.28
N TRP A 841 -3.72 -14.42 -0.29
CA TRP A 841 -2.75 -15.15 0.54
C TRP A 841 -2.90 -14.83 2.03
N HIS A 842 -4.14 -14.77 2.51
CA HIS A 842 -4.51 -14.33 3.86
C HIS A 842 -4.11 -12.89 4.19
N ARG A 843 -3.98 -11.99 3.21
CA ARG A 843 -3.69 -10.55 3.42
C ARG A 843 -4.91 -9.65 3.25
N ALA A 844 -6.07 -10.19 2.86
CA ALA A 844 -7.31 -9.42 2.72
C ALA A 844 -7.68 -8.64 3.99
N TRP A 845 -7.31 -9.16 5.17
CA TRP A 845 -7.56 -8.45 6.43
C TRP A 845 -6.92 -7.06 6.49
N GLY A 846 -5.84 -6.77 5.76
CA GLY A 846 -5.20 -5.46 5.79
C GLY A 846 -5.69 -4.49 4.71
N LYS A 847 -6.65 -4.90 3.86
CA LYS A 847 -6.99 -4.14 2.64
C LYS A 847 -7.78 -2.88 2.88
N ASP A 848 -8.50 -2.76 3.99
CA ASP A 848 -9.09 -1.48 4.42
C ASP A 848 -8.02 -0.40 4.64
N VAL A 849 -6.81 -0.82 5.01
CA VAL A 849 -5.67 0.07 5.20
C VAL A 849 -4.87 0.26 3.91
N SER A 850 -4.82 -0.71 3.00
CA SER A 850 -4.04 -0.54 1.75
C SER A 850 -4.82 0.09 0.59
N ALA A 851 -6.16 0.02 0.63
CA ALA A 851 -7.06 0.48 -0.44
C ALA A 851 -8.18 1.41 0.05
N GLY A 852 -8.22 1.74 1.34
CA GLY A 852 -9.30 2.52 1.96
C GLY A 852 -9.32 4.02 1.63
N PRO A 853 -10.36 4.74 2.08
CA PRO A 853 -10.60 6.15 1.74
C PRO A 853 -9.63 7.14 2.38
N HIS A 854 -8.75 6.73 3.29
CA HIS A 854 -7.68 7.59 3.78
C HIS A 854 -6.75 8.07 2.62
N HIS A 855 -6.70 7.35 1.50
CA HIS A 855 -6.04 7.83 0.28
C HIS A 855 -6.70 9.08 -0.35
N LEU A 856 -7.97 9.37 -0.06
CA LEU A 856 -8.68 10.50 -0.65
C LEU A 856 -8.12 11.87 -0.21
N VAL A 857 -7.43 11.93 0.94
CA VAL A 857 -6.77 13.16 1.43
C VAL A 857 -5.56 13.55 0.58
N PRO A 858 -4.50 12.74 0.43
CA PRO A 858 -3.36 13.11 -0.42
C PRO A 858 -3.71 13.23 -1.91
N LEU A 859 -4.85 12.66 -2.33
CA LEU A 859 -5.39 12.77 -3.69
C LEU A 859 -6.24 14.03 -3.91
N GLY A 860 -6.41 14.88 -2.88
CA GLY A 860 -7.10 16.17 -2.97
C GLY A 860 -8.62 16.07 -3.09
N LEU A 861 -9.21 14.91 -2.76
CA LEU A 861 -10.65 14.70 -2.72
C LEU A 861 -11.24 15.15 -1.39
N LEU A 862 -10.60 14.76 -0.28
CA LEU A 862 -10.88 15.25 1.07
C LEU A 862 -9.85 16.30 1.48
N ASN A 863 -10.28 17.38 2.13
CA ASN A 863 -9.43 18.47 2.58
C ASN A 863 -9.84 18.97 3.97
N GLN A 864 -9.26 20.08 4.44
CA GLN A 864 -9.52 20.63 5.78
C GLN A 864 -11.01 20.96 6.05
N ASN A 865 -11.79 21.25 5.01
CA ASN A 865 -13.23 21.47 5.14
C ASN A 865 -14.00 20.17 5.45
N ASP A 866 -13.38 19.02 5.23
CA ASP A 866 -13.92 17.68 5.46
C ASP A 866 -13.34 17.04 6.74
N SER A 867 -12.78 17.87 7.64
CA SER A 867 -12.07 17.45 8.86
C SER A 867 -12.81 16.39 9.68
N ARG A 868 -14.14 16.48 9.79
CA ARG A 868 -14.97 15.48 10.49
C ARG A 868 -14.84 14.07 9.91
N GLU A 869 -14.89 13.94 8.58
CA GLU A 869 -14.75 12.63 7.93
C GLU A 869 -13.30 12.13 7.98
N ILE A 870 -12.33 13.04 7.85
CA ILE A 870 -10.91 12.73 8.08
C ILE A 870 -10.70 12.18 9.49
N ASP A 871 -11.35 12.77 10.50
CA ASP A 871 -11.28 12.31 11.89
C ASP A 871 -11.95 10.94 12.10
N TRP A 872 -13.07 10.65 11.41
CA TRP A 872 -13.66 9.31 11.43
C TRP A 872 -12.68 8.25 10.92
N ILE A 873 -12.06 8.52 9.76
CA ILE A 873 -11.08 7.63 9.14
C ILE A 873 -9.86 7.45 10.06
N ALA A 874 -9.31 8.53 10.59
CA ALA A 874 -8.12 8.49 11.43
C ALA A 874 -8.35 7.74 12.75
N ASN A 875 -9.48 7.99 13.42
CA ASN A 875 -9.81 7.27 14.66
C ASN A 875 -10.06 5.78 14.41
N ASP A 876 -10.76 5.41 13.32
CA ASP A 876 -10.96 3.99 12.98
C ASP A 876 -9.63 3.28 12.72
N LEU A 877 -8.74 3.88 11.93
CA LEU A 877 -7.41 3.31 11.65
C LEU A 877 -6.59 3.12 12.94
N GLU A 878 -6.61 4.09 13.85
CA GLU A 878 -5.85 4.03 15.10
C GLU A 878 -6.43 3.03 16.10
N ASP A 879 -7.74 3.02 16.30
CA ASP A 879 -8.39 2.15 17.29
C ASP A 879 -8.52 0.69 16.79
N ASN A 880 -8.81 0.48 15.50
CA ASN A 880 -9.21 -0.83 14.99
C ASN A 880 -8.18 -1.53 14.09
N TRP A 881 -7.19 -0.79 13.55
CA TRP A 881 -6.26 -1.33 12.54
C TRP A 881 -4.80 -1.34 12.98
N PHE A 882 -4.27 -0.23 13.50
CA PHE A 882 -2.84 -0.12 13.83
C PHE A 882 -2.43 -0.86 15.10
N LEU A 883 -3.39 -1.32 15.90
CA LEU A 883 -3.15 -2.15 17.09
C LEU A 883 -3.34 -3.66 16.85
N ARG A 884 -3.36 -4.10 15.58
CA ARG A 884 -3.39 -5.53 15.21
C ARG A 884 -1.99 -6.14 15.19
N ALA A 885 -1.94 -7.47 15.19
CA ALA A 885 -0.69 -8.21 14.94
C ALA A 885 -0.19 -7.95 13.50
N GLY A 886 1.12 -8.02 13.30
CA GLY A 886 1.73 -7.79 11.99
C GLY A 886 2.07 -9.04 11.20
N LEU A 887 2.27 -8.84 9.89
CA LEU A 887 2.73 -9.88 8.98
C LEU A 887 4.16 -10.27 9.33
N GLY A 888 4.32 -11.41 10.00
CA GLY A 888 5.63 -11.98 10.37
C GLY A 888 6.27 -11.39 11.63
N GLU A 889 5.80 -10.25 12.14
CA GLU A 889 6.34 -9.55 13.32
C GLU A 889 5.24 -8.85 14.12
N TYR A 890 5.55 -8.51 15.37
CA TYR A 890 4.69 -7.84 16.35
C TYR A 890 3.44 -8.66 16.70
N SER A 891 3.52 -9.38 17.82
CA SER A 891 2.37 -10.12 18.33
C SER A 891 1.29 -9.15 18.82
N LEU A 892 0.03 -9.61 18.89
CA LEU A 892 -1.06 -8.80 19.42
C LEU A 892 -0.81 -8.39 20.89
N GLU A 893 -0.19 -9.25 21.68
CA GLU A 893 0.20 -8.98 23.07
C GLU A 893 1.23 -7.85 23.12
N GLU A 894 2.29 -7.97 22.33
CA GLU A 894 3.35 -6.95 22.26
C GLU A 894 2.79 -5.58 21.84
N VAL A 895 1.94 -5.56 20.82
CA VAL A 895 1.31 -4.32 20.34
C VAL A 895 0.40 -3.70 21.40
N ARG A 896 -0.27 -4.50 22.23
CA ARG A 896 -1.11 -3.98 23.34
C ARG A 896 -0.27 -3.38 24.45
N GLU A 897 0.82 -4.04 24.83
CA GLU A 897 1.74 -3.56 25.86
C GLU A 897 2.49 -2.31 25.40
N ASN A 898 2.85 -2.25 24.12
CA ASN A 898 3.59 -1.14 23.53
C ASN A 898 2.80 -0.37 22.45
N TRP A 899 1.54 -0.04 22.77
CA TRP A 899 0.59 0.57 21.84
C TRP A 899 1.05 1.91 21.23
N PHE A 900 1.92 2.65 21.92
CA PHE A 900 2.42 3.94 21.43
C PHE A 900 3.55 3.77 20.41
N ASP A 901 4.55 2.93 20.70
CA ASP A 901 5.71 2.74 19.82
C ASP A 901 5.41 1.73 18.69
N LEU A 902 4.42 0.86 18.88
CA LEU A 902 3.91 -0.07 17.86
C LEU A 902 2.56 0.37 17.28
N GLY A 903 2.10 1.59 17.53
CA GLY A 903 0.90 2.16 16.91
C GLY A 903 1.21 3.13 15.76
N GLY A 904 0.17 3.57 15.06
CA GLY A 904 0.27 4.64 14.06
C GLY A 904 0.83 4.24 12.69
N PHE A 905 0.91 2.95 12.35
CA PHE A 905 1.33 2.48 11.03
C PHE A 905 0.68 1.15 10.64
N TYR A 906 0.61 0.88 9.34
CA TYR A 906 0.04 -0.34 8.81
C TYR A 906 0.96 -1.56 9.02
N LYS A 907 0.39 -2.63 9.55
CA LYS A 907 1.09 -3.85 9.99
C LYS A 907 1.33 -4.91 8.89
N VAL A 908 1.41 -4.49 7.63
CA VAL A 908 1.81 -5.37 6.52
C VAL A 908 2.89 -4.70 5.68
N GLN A 909 2.61 -3.50 5.19
CA GLN A 909 3.54 -2.67 4.45
C GLN A 909 3.32 -1.21 4.85
N PRO A 910 4.08 -0.68 5.83
CA PRO A 910 3.81 0.60 6.49
C PRO A 910 3.46 1.77 5.55
N TYR A 911 4.14 1.91 4.41
CA TYR A 911 3.86 3.00 3.46
C TYR A 911 2.76 2.68 2.43
N TYR A 912 1.88 1.71 2.67
CA TYR A 912 0.59 1.71 1.98
C TYR A 912 -0.43 2.63 2.66
N ALA A 913 -0.37 2.77 3.99
CA ALA A 913 -1.22 3.74 4.68
C ALA A 913 -0.74 5.18 4.43
N ARG A 914 -1.69 6.08 4.16
CA ARG A 914 -1.47 7.54 4.05
C ARG A 914 -1.86 8.32 5.31
N ILE A 915 -1.68 7.71 6.48
CA ILE A 915 -2.17 8.29 7.75
C ILE A 915 -1.46 9.60 8.11
N THR A 916 -0.16 9.71 7.83
CA THR A 916 0.59 10.95 8.09
C THR A 916 0.01 12.13 7.31
N GLU A 917 -0.52 11.90 6.11
CA GLU A 917 -1.13 12.91 5.28
C GLU A 917 -2.48 13.38 5.83
N LEU A 918 -3.23 12.51 6.52
CA LEU A 918 -4.44 12.88 7.27
C LEU A 918 -4.08 13.81 8.43
N TYR A 919 -3.10 13.42 9.24
CA TYR A 919 -2.60 14.26 10.34
C TYR A 919 -2.04 15.58 9.82
N ALA A 920 -1.34 15.56 8.69
CA ALA A 920 -0.82 16.77 8.10
C ALA A 920 -1.92 17.72 7.60
N CYS A 921 -3.00 17.17 7.03
CA CYS A 921 -4.17 17.92 6.59
C CYS A 921 -4.85 18.62 7.78
N ASN A 922 -5.11 17.90 8.86
CA ASN A 922 -5.78 18.42 10.07
C ASN A 922 -4.83 19.13 11.05
N ASP A 923 -3.55 19.32 10.70
CA ASP A 923 -2.52 19.93 11.56
C ASP A 923 -2.27 19.21 12.90
N ASP A 924 -2.44 17.87 12.93
CA ASP A 924 -2.30 17.03 14.13
C ASP A 924 -0.84 16.59 14.36
N VAL A 925 -0.09 17.44 15.06
CA VAL A 925 1.38 17.37 15.14
C VAL A 925 1.90 16.10 15.81
N LYS A 926 1.38 15.74 16.99
CA LYS A 926 1.89 14.61 17.78
C LYS A 926 1.65 13.25 17.08
N PRO A 927 0.44 12.97 16.56
CA PRO A 927 0.18 11.78 15.75
C PRO A 927 1.04 11.70 14.49
N PHE A 928 1.24 12.82 13.76
CA PHE A 928 2.15 12.85 12.61
C PHE A 928 3.55 12.37 13.01
N ILE A 929 4.15 12.99 14.03
CA ILE A 929 5.52 12.70 14.47
C ILE A 929 5.67 11.23 14.88
N ARG A 930 4.72 10.71 15.66
CA ARG A 930 4.72 9.31 16.09
C ARG A 930 4.64 8.36 14.90
N SER A 931 3.67 8.56 14.00
CA SER A 931 3.47 7.70 12.83
C SER A 931 4.67 7.70 11.87
N TYR A 932 5.26 8.87 11.63
CA TYR A 932 6.46 9.00 10.79
C TYR A 932 7.65 8.20 11.34
N PHE A 933 8.02 8.39 12.61
CA PHE A 933 9.15 7.68 13.20
C PHE A 933 8.90 6.17 13.37
N ASN A 934 7.71 5.78 13.82
CA ASN A 934 7.38 4.38 14.02
C ASN A 934 7.44 3.60 12.70
N ALA A 935 6.86 4.12 11.61
CA ALA A 935 6.89 3.45 10.31
C ALA A 935 8.33 3.21 9.79
N VAL A 936 9.19 4.25 9.84
CA VAL A 936 10.60 4.15 9.41
C VAL A 936 11.34 3.04 10.15
N SER A 937 11.25 3.03 11.47
CA SER A 937 12.04 2.13 12.33
C SER A 937 11.80 0.63 12.07
N THR A 938 10.63 0.28 11.53
CA THR A 938 10.21 -1.10 11.33
C THR A 938 10.81 -1.77 10.08
N LEU A 939 11.28 -0.97 9.11
CA LEU A 939 11.70 -1.45 7.78
C LEU A 939 13.19 -1.24 7.48
N ILE A 940 13.86 -0.34 8.20
CA ILE A 940 15.22 0.06 7.82
C ILE A 940 16.28 -0.93 8.28
N SER A 941 17.32 -1.06 7.47
CA SER A 941 18.61 -1.63 7.88
C SER A 941 19.52 -0.51 8.38
N LYS A 942 20.09 -0.67 9.57
CA LYS A 942 21.12 0.22 10.15
C LYS A 942 22.50 0.00 9.53
N GLU A 943 22.75 -1.15 8.92
CA GLU A 943 24.06 -1.47 8.33
C GLU A 943 24.25 -0.90 6.93
N ASN A 944 23.16 -0.73 6.17
CA ASN A 944 23.21 -0.31 4.76
C ASN A 944 22.15 0.74 4.37
N LEU A 945 21.34 1.23 5.30
CA LEU A 945 20.37 2.31 5.13
C LEU A 945 19.32 2.10 4.03
N THR A 946 18.99 0.84 3.73
CA THR A 946 17.92 0.46 2.80
C THR A 946 16.63 0.08 3.53
N PHE A 947 15.51 0.14 2.81
CA PHE A 947 14.19 -0.29 3.29
C PHE A 947 13.85 -1.70 2.79
N TRP A 948 13.22 -2.50 3.65
CA TRP A 948 12.53 -3.73 3.28
C TRP A 948 11.09 -3.45 2.85
N GLU A 949 10.51 -4.35 2.05
CA GLU A 949 9.09 -4.31 1.69
C GLU A 949 8.18 -4.67 2.87
N HIS A 950 8.52 -5.73 3.60
CA HIS A 950 7.76 -6.21 4.75
C HIS A 950 8.67 -6.37 5.98
N PHE A 951 8.06 -6.68 7.12
CA PHE A 951 8.81 -6.98 8.34
C PHE A 951 9.63 -8.27 8.20
N HIS A 952 10.46 -8.54 9.21
CA HIS A 952 11.31 -9.73 9.27
C HIS A 952 12.16 -9.97 8.01
N ASN A 953 12.70 -8.92 7.37
CA ASN A 953 13.52 -9.03 6.15
C ASN A 953 12.86 -9.77 4.97
N THR A 954 11.51 -9.74 4.89
CA THR A 954 10.76 -10.42 3.83
C THR A 954 10.36 -9.46 2.69
N GLY A 955 10.06 -10.04 1.52
CA GLY A 955 9.74 -9.30 0.30
C GLY A 955 10.97 -8.79 -0.44
N GLY A 956 10.82 -7.71 -1.21
CA GLY A 956 11.92 -7.03 -1.90
C GLY A 956 12.83 -6.26 -0.94
N TRP A 957 14.15 -6.32 -1.15
CA TRP A 957 15.12 -5.48 -0.43
C TRP A 957 15.46 -4.23 -1.22
N ASN A 958 15.85 -3.18 -0.50
CA ASN A 958 15.89 -1.82 -1.02
C ASN A 958 14.59 -1.51 -1.80
N LYS A 959 13.43 -1.71 -1.14
CA LYS A 959 12.10 -1.45 -1.68
C LYS A 959 11.92 0.06 -1.82
N THR A 960 12.35 0.59 -2.96
CA THR A 960 12.34 2.01 -3.25
C THR A 960 10.94 2.62 -3.31
N HIS A 961 9.88 1.82 -3.45
CA HIS A 961 8.51 2.29 -3.19
C HIS A 961 8.35 2.86 -1.78
N GLU A 962 8.78 2.13 -0.74
CA GLU A 962 8.75 2.60 0.65
C GLU A 962 9.65 3.83 0.81
N THR A 963 10.83 3.80 0.20
CA THR A 963 11.78 4.93 0.20
C THR A 963 11.19 6.19 -0.43
N GLY A 964 10.47 6.09 -1.55
CA GLY A 964 9.84 7.21 -2.21
C GLY A 964 8.79 7.90 -1.31
N TRP A 965 7.97 7.11 -0.62
CA TRP A 965 7.02 7.65 0.34
C TRP A 965 7.67 8.20 1.61
N PHE A 966 8.73 7.56 2.10
CA PHE A 966 9.54 8.09 3.19
C PHE A 966 10.09 9.49 2.85
N LEU A 967 10.65 9.67 1.64
CA LEU A 967 11.15 10.95 1.18
C LEU A 967 10.03 12.00 1.06
N ALA A 968 8.87 11.62 0.50
CA ALA A 968 7.71 12.51 0.42
C ALA A 968 7.20 12.95 1.80
N GLN A 969 7.10 12.04 2.77
CA GLN A 969 6.69 12.36 4.15
C GLN A 969 7.76 13.16 4.90
N THR A 970 9.05 12.90 4.64
CA THR A 970 10.15 13.72 5.16
C THR A 970 10.04 15.15 4.66
N ARG A 971 9.71 15.31 3.37
CA ARG A 971 9.43 16.62 2.81
C ARG A 971 8.26 17.26 3.54
N THR A 972 7.11 16.59 3.70
CA THR A 972 5.96 17.10 4.48
C THR A 972 6.32 17.51 5.91
N MET A 973 7.16 16.74 6.62
CA MET A 973 7.62 17.06 7.98
C MET A 973 8.37 18.41 8.05
N LEU A 974 9.15 18.71 7.01
CA LEU A 974 10.10 19.82 6.98
C LEU A 974 9.57 21.04 6.21
N VAL A 975 8.82 20.82 5.13
CA VAL A 975 8.28 21.82 4.19
C VAL A 975 7.00 21.29 3.53
N MET A 976 5.89 22.01 3.62
CA MET A 976 4.68 21.64 2.89
C MET A 976 3.91 22.87 2.39
N GLU A 977 3.15 22.71 1.32
CA GLU A 977 2.13 23.68 0.92
C GLU A 977 0.76 23.28 1.49
N ARG A 978 -0.05 24.28 1.85
CA ARG A 978 -1.45 24.09 2.24
C ARG A 978 -2.38 24.92 1.35
N GLY A 979 -3.69 24.65 1.47
CA GLY A 979 -4.72 25.51 0.87
C GLY A 979 -4.49 26.97 1.27
N ASN A 980 -4.92 27.92 0.42
CA ASN A 980 -4.68 29.36 0.56
C ASN A 980 -3.27 29.85 0.18
N ASN A 981 -2.56 29.13 -0.70
CA ASN A 981 -1.27 29.59 -1.24
C ASN A 981 -0.21 29.84 -0.14
N GLU A 982 -0.27 29.02 0.93
CA GLU A 982 0.64 29.08 2.08
C GLU A 982 1.82 28.11 1.93
N LEU A 983 2.99 28.54 2.40
CA LEU A 983 4.18 27.71 2.53
C LEU A 983 4.51 27.49 4.01
N TRP A 984 4.45 26.25 4.48
CA TRP A 984 4.71 25.86 5.85
C TRP A 984 6.12 25.31 6.02
N LEU A 985 6.86 25.81 7.02
CA LEU A 985 8.23 25.46 7.36
C LEU A 985 8.27 24.82 8.75
N ALA A 986 9.00 23.70 8.87
CA ALA A 986 9.07 22.87 10.06
C ALA A 986 7.69 22.51 10.68
N PRO A 987 6.63 22.22 9.88
CA PRO A 987 5.28 22.05 10.41
C PRO A 987 5.15 20.92 11.43
N PHE A 988 5.97 19.87 11.30
CA PHE A 988 5.89 18.66 12.13
C PHE A 988 7.25 18.25 12.70
N VAL A 989 8.14 19.21 12.93
CA VAL A 989 9.41 18.94 13.60
C VAL A 989 9.15 18.61 15.08
N THR A 990 9.82 17.55 15.56
CA THR A 990 9.74 17.11 16.95
C THR A 990 10.38 18.12 17.89
N SER A 991 9.72 18.38 19.01
CA SER A 991 10.21 19.24 20.09
C SER A 991 11.51 18.71 20.71
N HIS A 992 11.81 17.42 20.58
CA HIS A 992 13.10 16.83 20.96
C HIS A 992 14.30 17.43 20.22
N TRP A 993 14.09 17.97 19.02
CA TRP A 993 15.12 18.64 18.20
C TRP A 993 15.23 20.14 18.48
N MET A 994 14.46 20.65 19.45
CA MET A 994 14.47 22.05 19.87
C MET A 994 15.10 22.22 21.26
N LYS A 995 15.84 21.22 21.76
CA LYS A 995 16.67 21.38 22.97
C LYS A 995 17.79 22.39 22.72
N ASP A 996 18.28 23.00 23.80
CA ASP A 996 19.30 24.05 23.76
C ASP A 996 20.52 23.66 22.89
N GLY A 997 20.91 24.54 21.97
CA GLY A 997 22.03 24.35 21.05
C GLY A 997 21.73 23.45 19.84
N MET A 998 20.56 22.81 19.76
CA MET A 998 20.18 22.00 18.60
C MET A 998 19.80 22.87 17.40
N VAL A 999 20.00 22.29 16.22
CA VAL A 999 19.78 22.94 14.92
C VAL A 999 18.95 22.03 14.03
N VAL A 1000 17.97 22.63 13.35
CA VAL A 1000 17.23 22.02 12.24
C VAL A 1000 17.39 22.91 11.02
N GLY A 1001 17.95 22.38 9.94
CA GLY A 1001 18.27 23.13 8.73
C GLY A 1001 17.77 22.44 7.47
N VAL A 1002 17.26 23.25 6.54
CA VAL A 1002 16.84 22.83 5.21
C VAL A 1002 17.41 23.79 4.18
N LYS A 1003 17.99 23.26 3.10
CA LYS A 1003 18.41 24.06 1.94
C LYS A 1003 17.89 23.45 0.65
N GLN A 1004 17.60 24.29 -0.33
CA GLN A 1004 17.18 23.93 -1.68
C GLN A 1004 15.95 23.02 -1.69
N ALA A 1005 15.02 23.23 -0.76
CA ALA A 1005 13.77 22.45 -0.75
C ALA A 1005 12.87 22.95 -1.89
N PRO A 1006 12.50 22.09 -2.86
CA PRO A 1006 11.62 22.50 -3.94
C PRO A 1006 10.18 22.66 -3.44
N THR A 1007 9.53 23.71 -3.92
CA THR A 1007 8.12 24.01 -3.61
C THR A 1007 7.40 24.50 -4.86
N ALA A 1008 6.07 24.59 -4.82
CA ALA A 1008 5.28 25.25 -5.85
C ALA A 1008 5.69 26.73 -6.07
N PHE A 1009 6.37 27.34 -5.10
CA PHE A 1009 6.81 28.74 -5.09
C PHE A 1009 8.24 28.95 -5.60
N GLY A 1010 9.03 27.90 -5.70
CA GLY A 1010 10.48 27.94 -5.91
C GLY A 1010 11.23 27.29 -4.75
N GLU A 1011 12.56 27.33 -4.78
CA GLU A 1011 13.36 26.78 -3.68
C GLU A 1011 13.24 27.64 -2.41
N VAL A 1012 13.24 27.00 -1.25
CA VAL A 1012 13.27 27.65 0.06
C VAL A 1012 14.40 27.08 0.91
N ASP A 1013 15.07 27.96 1.66
CA ASP A 1013 16.03 27.58 2.70
C ASP A 1013 15.53 28.07 4.05
N TYR A 1014 15.77 27.30 5.11
CA TYR A 1014 15.66 27.81 6.46
C TYR A 1014 16.62 27.11 7.43
N LYS A 1015 16.92 27.79 8.55
CA LYS A 1015 17.67 27.23 9.67
C LYS A 1015 17.05 27.68 10.99
N ILE A 1016 16.66 26.73 11.84
CA ILE A 1016 16.19 26.98 13.20
C ILE A 1016 17.31 26.61 14.17
N THR A 1017 17.65 27.52 15.08
CA THR A 1017 18.62 27.30 16.15
C THR A 1017 17.95 27.54 17.49
N SER A 1018 18.01 26.56 18.39
CA SER A 1018 17.42 26.65 19.71
C SER A 1018 18.39 27.28 20.71
N HIS A 1019 17.94 28.34 21.38
CA HIS A 1019 18.65 29.04 22.45
C HIS A 1019 17.80 29.07 23.72
N VAL A 1020 17.12 27.95 24.02
CA VAL A 1020 16.11 27.91 25.09
C VAL A 1020 16.69 28.16 26.48
N LYS A 1021 17.99 27.97 26.72
CA LYS A 1021 18.64 28.44 27.97
C LYS A 1021 18.68 29.96 28.07
N ASP A 1022 18.75 30.66 26.94
CA ASP A 1022 18.66 32.11 26.83
C ASP A 1022 17.21 32.60 26.64
N GLY A 1023 16.23 31.70 26.67
CA GLY A 1023 14.80 31.99 26.63
C GLY A 1023 14.19 32.20 25.24
N TYR A 1024 14.89 31.85 24.15
CA TYR A 1024 14.38 32.05 22.79
C TYR A 1024 14.74 30.93 21.79
N ILE A 1025 14.02 30.88 20.68
CA ILE A 1025 14.33 30.09 19.49
C ILE A 1025 14.41 31.06 18.31
N GLU A 1026 15.42 30.90 17.45
CA GLU A 1026 15.65 31.76 16.30
C GLU A 1026 15.58 30.96 15.00
N ALA A 1027 14.99 31.54 13.96
CA ALA A 1027 14.92 30.99 12.63
C ALA A 1027 15.37 31.99 11.58
N GLU A 1028 16.18 31.53 10.63
CA GLU A 1028 16.56 32.24 9.44
C GLU A 1028 15.86 31.61 8.23
N VAL A 1029 15.18 32.40 7.42
CA VAL A 1029 14.43 31.92 6.24
C VAL A 1029 14.89 32.68 5.00
N THR A 1030 15.23 31.98 3.94
CA THR A 1030 15.40 32.55 2.59
C THR A 1030 14.15 32.20 1.78
N PRO A 1031 13.22 33.15 1.57
CA PRO A 1031 11.95 32.88 0.89
C PRO A 1031 12.14 32.47 -0.58
N PRO A 1032 11.19 31.70 -1.14
CA PRO A 1032 11.19 31.41 -2.57
C PRO A 1032 10.92 32.66 -3.42
N VAL A 1033 11.55 32.72 -4.59
CA VAL A 1033 11.52 33.91 -5.48
C VAL A 1033 10.78 33.71 -6.80
N ARG A 1034 10.50 32.46 -7.23
CA ARG A 1034 9.84 32.19 -8.53
C ARG A 1034 8.37 32.63 -8.51
N LYS A 1035 7.64 32.29 -7.45
CA LYS A 1035 6.28 32.77 -7.16
C LYS A 1035 6.21 33.07 -5.68
N LYS A 1036 5.65 34.21 -5.30
CA LYS A 1036 5.50 34.59 -3.89
C LYS A 1036 4.30 33.83 -3.26
N PRO A 1037 4.48 33.11 -2.12
CA PRO A 1037 3.36 32.62 -1.33
C PRO A 1037 2.66 33.77 -0.61
N ASP A 1038 1.37 33.61 -0.32
CA ASP A 1038 0.59 34.62 0.37
C ASP A 1038 1.07 34.78 1.82
N THR A 1039 1.41 33.65 2.45
CA THR A 1039 1.98 33.56 3.78
C THR A 1039 3.05 32.48 3.84
N ILE A 1040 4.15 32.75 4.55
CA ILE A 1040 5.07 31.70 5.02
C ILE A 1040 4.76 31.46 6.48
N VAL A 1041 4.38 30.23 6.83
CA VAL A 1041 4.10 29.82 8.21
C VAL A 1041 5.28 29.03 8.73
N ILE A 1042 5.90 29.45 9.83
CA ILE A 1042 6.97 28.71 10.48
C ILE A 1042 6.53 28.29 11.89
N ARG A 1043 6.74 27.02 12.23
CA ARG A 1043 6.44 26.50 13.57
C ARG A 1043 7.70 26.45 14.44
N LEU A 1044 7.63 27.05 15.63
CA LEU A 1044 8.75 27.18 16.58
C LEU A 1044 8.33 26.65 17.96
N ARG A 1045 8.43 25.33 18.14
CA ARG A 1045 7.95 24.63 19.35
C ARG A 1045 9.02 24.61 20.44
N HIS A 1046 8.66 24.96 21.66
CA HIS A 1046 9.54 24.82 22.81
C HIS A 1046 9.63 23.34 23.26
N PRO A 1047 10.81 22.82 23.64
CA PRO A 1047 10.98 21.43 24.09
C PRO A 1047 10.13 21.06 25.32
N ASP A 1048 9.89 22.02 26.21
CA ASP A 1048 9.04 21.87 27.40
C ASP A 1048 7.58 22.35 27.20
N GLU A 1049 7.11 22.46 25.94
CA GLU A 1049 5.74 22.89 25.58
C GLU A 1049 5.34 24.30 26.10
N LYS A 1050 6.32 25.15 26.40
CA LYS A 1050 6.08 26.57 26.74
C LYS A 1050 5.53 27.32 25.53
N LYS A 1051 4.58 28.22 25.81
CA LYS A 1051 3.91 29.03 24.78
C LYS A 1051 4.78 30.20 24.34
N ILE A 1052 4.62 30.59 23.06
CA ILE A 1052 5.25 31.79 22.51
C ILE A 1052 4.69 33.02 23.23
N LYS A 1053 5.60 33.81 23.83
CA LYS A 1053 5.28 35.07 24.51
C LYS A 1053 5.34 36.28 23.57
N SER A 1054 6.39 36.34 22.75
CA SER A 1054 6.61 37.46 21.82
C SER A 1054 7.47 37.03 20.64
N ILE A 1055 7.29 37.70 19.49
CA ILE A 1055 8.05 37.48 18.26
C ILE A 1055 8.70 38.78 17.82
N THR A 1056 9.94 38.69 17.35
CA THR A 1056 10.54 39.73 16.48
C THR A 1056 10.83 39.18 15.09
N VAL A 1057 10.59 39.99 14.07
CA VAL A 1057 10.93 39.71 12.67
C VAL A 1057 11.89 40.80 12.20
N ASN A 1058 13.09 40.41 11.78
CA ASN A 1058 14.19 41.33 11.41
C ASN A 1058 14.47 42.39 12.51
N GLY A 1059 14.42 41.95 13.77
CA GLY A 1059 14.66 42.80 14.95
C GLY A 1059 13.52 43.75 15.32
N LYS A 1060 12.33 43.64 14.69
CA LYS A 1060 11.15 44.45 15.01
C LYS A 1060 10.03 43.59 15.57
N ASP A 1061 9.26 44.14 16.51
CA ASP A 1061 8.09 43.46 17.09
C ASP A 1061 7.11 43.00 16.00
N TYR A 1062 6.60 41.78 16.15
CA TYR A 1062 5.69 41.15 15.21
C TYR A 1062 4.52 40.49 15.95
N ARG A 1063 3.30 40.61 15.40
CA ARG A 1063 2.06 40.23 16.10
C ARG A 1063 1.26 39.12 15.43
N ASP A 1064 1.62 38.70 14.21
CA ASP A 1064 0.90 37.66 13.49
C ASP A 1064 1.49 36.28 13.82
N PHE A 1065 1.14 35.78 15.01
CA PHE A 1065 1.53 34.45 15.52
C PHE A 1065 0.38 33.85 16.33
N ASP A 1066 0.34 32.52 16.43
CA ASP A 1066 -0.60 31.76 17.25
C ASP A 1066 0.19 30.95 18.29
N ALA A 1067 0.09 31.38 19.55
CA ALA A 1067 0.79 30.75 20.66
C ALA A 1067 0.26 29.35 20.99
N GLU A 1068 -1.01 29.04 20.69
CA GLU A 1068 -1.56 27.72 20.95
C GLU A 1068 -1.04 26.69 19.95
N LYS A 1069 -0.76 27.13 18.73
CA LYS A 1069 -0.21 26.31 17.65
C LYS A 1069 1.30 26.43 17.49
N ASP A 1070 1.98 27.28 18.25
CA ASP A 1070 3.41 27.56 18.12
C ASP A 1070 3.84 28.04 16.71
N ILE A 1071 2.97 28.77 15.99
CA ILE A 1071 3.24 29.22 14.61
C ILE A 1071 3.40 30.73 14.49
N VAL A 1072 4.24 31.16 13.55
CA VAL A 1072 4.42 32.55 13.13
C VAL A 1072 4.06 32.68 11.65
N CYS A 1073 3.18 33.62 11.33
CA CYS A 1073 2.67 33.85 9.97
C CYS A 1073 3.37 35.05 9.32
N LEU A 1074 4.37 34.81 8.48
CA LEU A 1074 5.16 35.83 7.81
C LEU A 1074 4.46 36.29 6.53
N LYS A 1075 4.10 37.58 6.48
CA LYS A 1075 3.42 38.22 5.35
C LYS A 1075 4.23 39.40 4.83
N GLY A 1076 4.00 39.79 3.57
CA GLY A 1076 4.56 41.04 3.02
C GLY A 1076 6.09 41.06 2.81
N PHE A 1077 6.77 39.91 2.82
CA PHE A 1077 8.23 39.82 2.61
C PHE A 1077 8.65 40.16 1.16
N ASP A 1078 9.88 40.64 0.97
CA ASP A 1078 10.41 41.12 -0.32
C ASP A 1078 11.34 40.10 -1.02
N GLY A 1079 11.31 38.84 -0.58
CA GLY A 1079 12.18 37.77 -1.10
C GLY A 1079 13.59 37.76 -0.50
N LYS A 1080 13.94 38.72 0.37
CA LYS A 1080 15.21 38.70 1.12
C LYS A 1080 15.13 37.79 2.33
N LYS A 1081 16.30 37.46 2.87
CA LYS A 1081 16.46 36.71 4.12
C LYS A 1081 15.65 37.35 5.27
N ILE A 1082 14.92 36.53 6.01
CA ILE A 1082 14.10 36.90 7.16
C ILE A 1082 14.68 36.23 8.40
N THR A 1083 14.87 36.98 9.48
CA THR A 1083 15.19 36.44 10.80
C THR A 1083 13.98 36.55 11.71
N VAL A 1084 13.54 35.43 12.28
CA VAL A 1084 12.42 35.33 13.22
C VAL A 1084 12.96 34.89 14.56
N ARG A 1085 12.65 35.60 15.65
CA ARG A 1085 13.01 35.19 17.01
C ARG A 1085 11.77 35.10 17.88
N ALA A 1086 11.52 33.92 18.42
CA ALA A 1086 10.43 33.65 19.35
C ALA A 1086 10.96 33.55 20.79
N THR A 1087 10.39 34.31 21.72
CA THR A 1087 10.67 34.20 23.16
C THR A 1087 9.53 33.45 23.85
N PHE A 1088 9.85 32.68 24.89
CA PHE A 1088 8.89 31.82 25.59
C PHE A 1088 8.75 32.24 27.06
N ASP A 1089 7.63 31.84 27.69
CA ASP A 1089 7.34 32.16 29.10
C ASP A 1089 8.20 31.42 30.13
#